data_AF-A0A1S3IU33-F1
#
_entry.id   AF-A0A1S3IU33-F1
#
_cell.length_a   1.000
_cell.length_b   1.000
_cell.length_c   1.000
_cell.angle_alpha   90.00
_cell.angle_beta   90.00
_cell.angle_gamma   90.00
#
_symmetry.space_group_name_H-M   'P 1'
#
loop_
_entity.id
_entity.type
_entity.pdbx_description
1 polymer ?
#
loop_
_entity_poly.entity_id
_entity_poly.type
_entity_poly.pdbx_seq_one_letter_code
_entity_poly.pdbx_strand_id
1 'polypeptide(L)'
;MATDELRRVATVAWKRCALCVKNDLTFKSPREFCRHLREYHCSKEGGSFVCRYGMNNVCPSLPVEGVSDKDYEDHVARDHVCIEIAPFKPLSQNSDSSGSSRSSTPVPTHSEPSVVQDQYKWTVYHSKVNLPAALNDPRLVKRESDFFTKTWGEAFDKSDIHPSPHLPEITRDHFMRYIRKISRRHKTHVKNNETLPVASADAGKSCLPVDLFPALAARQTDKSRVELDQIPKTFLSPSFSLENPDTFNDVFPWAQIEATRHGDEGPKQSSKLLQEKMSHYLDIVEVQIAKQISYRSEAFFHAMTSHDELQEYMTKTCAAIKHLRDRIHHLDSVLVRGPLTIMKLTKTRSNYAKLYNKLKLMATIHQTQPTIQMLLSTNEFVGALDLITTTQEVLSQELAGIHSFRHLGSQLAELEKVIDKMMQADFVKYATADLNRPLEDRQNSSVEKLVAIVFGMLRQHKYNFIDVYREEACTAMKAAVKQTVVEAVSTADDINVEGAVGSLADQMRLLNFPQWMELLNEIFENLTVILRRVKAFHDVISEVINVAAGRDVHHTQHRKVVENGAQHIQDGRPQEGEDTNDEEEQEESSTVLSRSISLHDEDADIMVAEPEYVKAMNNLKDFLCQTCEHAHDRCVKVIVARAKDGFLEKIGSNDFVTLASAIERFASECEHICGRKSMSLRGSLQSQANRFVNRFHEERKQKLSNILDIERWKQADVPEEFQDLVDHISATGKLSPAKKVDTEKRSASSTLRVGGEEYTVVGTVLILLKIIVEYCQCVEDIPTITPDMLTRLVDILKTFNSRTCQLVLGAGALQLVGLKTITTKNLALASRCLQLIAFYIPMAKAHFEIRLPAKQLNMLKYFDQVLKDYKDHISEISNKLVAIMGGMFELQLSKWEVKAPMPSACFRGVCKQIGKFHEAINELLPEQQVQDLFMSINLAFKQHLKQQLAKLGVSNDNGPKHGLVMADLAFYTGAMKSLAGLGSLDYNMESLWT
;
A
#
# COMPACT_ATOMS: atom_id res chain seq x y z
N MET A 1 25.61 -20.20 9.37
CA MET A 1 25.67 -20.70 10.76
C MET A 1 27.08 -20.53 11.34
N ALA A 2 27.49 -19.30 11.68
CA ALA A 2 28.74 -19.05 12.43
C ALA A 2 28.78 -17.62 13.02
N THR A 3 27.65 -17.12 13.55
CA THR A 3 27.56 -15.77 14.14
C THR A 3 26.86 -15.75 15.50
N ASP A 4 26.62 -16.91 16.11
CA ASP A 4 25.84 -17.02 17.36
C ASP A 4 26.64 -17.51 18.58
N GLU A 5 27.98 -17.65 18.46
CA GLU A 5 28.84 -18.17 19.54
C GLU A 5 29.79 -17.14 20.20
N LEU A 6 29.71 -15.85 19.84
CA LEU A 6 30.50 -14.78 20.49
C LEU A 6 29.72 -13.94 21.51
N ARG A 7 28.48 -14.33 21.86
CA ARG A 7 27.63 -13.62 22.85
C ARG A 7 27.51 -14.29 24.22
N ARG A 8 28.34 -15.30 24.52
CA ARG A 8 28.28 -16.06 25.79
C ARG A 8 29.57 -16.00 26.63
N VAL A 9 30.12 -14.83 26.92
CA VAL A 9 30.89 -14.61 28.17
C VAL A 9 30.74 -13.17 28.66
N ALA A 10 29.52 -12.79 29.03
CA ALA A 10 29.29 -11.73 30.00
C ALA A 10 28.56 -12.40 31.17
N THR A 11 29.29 -12.75 32.23
CA THR A 11 28.72 -13.32 33.44
C THR A 11 27.79 -12.29 34.07
N VAL A 12 26.50 -12.53 33.94
CA VAL A 12 25.42 -11.73 34.48
C VAL A 12 25.52 -11.71 36.02
N ALA A 13 26.05 -10.62 36.59
CA ALA A 13 26.43 -10.51 38.00
C ALA A 13 25.28 -10.74 39.01
N TRP A 14 24.02 -10.46 38.62
CA TRP A 14 22.86 -10.61 39.50
C TRP A 14 22.36 -12.04 39.72
N LYS A 15 22.90 -13.05 39.02
CA LYS A 15 22.41 -14.44 39.14
C LYS A 15 22.80 -15.13 40.45
N ARG A 16 23.82 -14.64 41.16
CA ARG A 16 24.30 -15.17 42.45
C ARG A 16 24.81 -14.05 43.35
N CYS A 17 24.68 -14.21 44.67
CA CYS A 17 25.21 -13.25 45.64
C CYS A 17 26.65 -13.60 46.02
N ALA A 18 27.59 -12.66 45.86
CA ALA A 18 29.02 -12.88 46.15
C ALA A 18 29.37 -12.94 47.65
N LEU A 19 28.52 -12.41 48.55
CA LEU A 19 28.79 -12.34 50.00
C LEU A 19 28.08 -13.45 50.80
N CYS A 20 26.99 -14.01 50.29
CA CYS A 20 26.24 -15.10 50.94
C CYS A 20 26.73 -16.49 50.50
N VAL A 21 27.96 -16.86 50.86
CA VAL A 21 28.60 -18.12 50.40
C VAL A 21 27.96 -19.39 51.02
N LYS A 22 27.14 -19.28 52.08
CA LYS A 22 26.56 -20.45 52.77
C LYS A 22 25.22 -20.94 52.23
N ASN A 23 24.50 -20.15 51.43
CA ASN A 23 23.24 -20.54 50.81
C ASN A 23 23.37 -20.31 49.30
N ASP A 24 23.57 -21.36 48.51
CA ASP A 24 23.70 -21.31 47.04
C ASP A 24 22.38 -20.82 46.38
N LEU A 25 22.06 -19.54 46.56
CA LEU A 25 20.84 -18.91 46.08
C LEU A 25 21.06 -18.42 44.65
N THR A 26 20.36 -19.04 43.71
CA THR A 26 20.32 -18.63 42.30
C THR A 26 19.05 -17.86 42.02
N PHE A 27 19.17 -16.62 41.53
CA PHE A 27 18.03 -15.73 41.27
C PHE A 27 17.56 -15.86 39.82
N LYS A 28 16.24 -15.95 39.61
CA LYS A 28 15.64 -16.13 38.27
C LYS A 28 15.37 -14.79 37.58
N SER A 29 15.24 -13.70 38.34
CA SER A 29 15.10 -12.35 37.79
C SER A 29 15.97 -11.30 38.54
N PRO A 30 16.35 -10.20 37.88
CA PRO A 30 17.07 -9.09 38.53
C PRO A 30 16.32 -8.49 39.72
N ARG A 31 14.98 -8.47 39.66
CA ARG A 31 14.13 -7.97 40.75
C ARG A 31 14.21 -8.85 42.00
N GLU A 32 14.36 -10.17 41.84
CA GLU A 32 14.58 -11.07 42.97
C GLU A 32 15.93 -10.84 43.64
N PHE A 33 16.96 -10.49 42.86
CA PHE A 33 18.28 -10.14 43.38
C PHE A 33 18.26 -8.79 44.13
N CYS A 34 17.59 -7.76 43.60
CA CYS A 34 17.40 -6.49 44.30
C CYS A 34 16.68 -6.67 45.65
N ARG A 35 15.65 -7.52 45.68
CA ARG A 35 14.93 -7.86 46.91
C ARG A 35 15.84 -8.59 47.91
N HIS A 36 16.67 -9.53 47.46
CA HIS A 36 17.64 -10.21 48.32
C HIS A 36 18.66 -9.24 48.94
N LEU A 37 19.18 -8.28 48.16
CA LEU A 37 20.09 -7.25 48.68
C LEU A 37 19.41 -6.35 49.73
N ARG A 38 18.14 -6.00 49.50
CA ARG A 38 17.31 -5.24 50.45
C ARG A 38 17.04 -6.00 51.75
N GLU A 39 16.82 -7.31 51.69
CA GLU A 39 16.47 -8.11 52.87
C GLU A 39 17.69 -8.55 53.70
N TYR A 40 18.83 -8.81 53.06
CA TYR A 40 19.99 -9.44 53.72
C TYR A 40 21.27 -8.59 53.73
N HIS A 41 21.37 -7.57 52.87
CA HIS A 41 22.56 -6.71 52.76
C HIS A 41 22.21 -5.21 52.88
N CYS A 42 21.07 -4.90 53.49
CA CYS A 42 20.67 -3.56 53.86
C CYS A 42 20.50 -3.45 55.39
N SER A 43 21.04 -2.40 56.00
CA SER A 43 20.70 -2.04 57.38
C SER A 43 19.85 -0.79 57.41
N LYS A 44 18.79 -0.78 58.23
CA LYS A 44 17.92 0.37 58.45
C LYS A 44 18.23 0.98 59.81
N GLU A 45 18.77 2.19 59.81
CA GLU A 45 19.05 2.97 61.02
C GLU A 45 18.23 4.26 60.93
N GLY A 46 17.29 4.47 61.86
CA GLY A 46 16.55 5.74 61.96
C GLY A 46 15.64 6.13 60.78
N GLY A 47 15.35 5.24 59.84
CA GLY A 47 14.55 5.53 58.63
C GLY A 47 15.36 5.64 57.34
N SER A 48 16.70 5.61 57.45
CA SER A 48 17.65 5.64 56.32
C SER A 48 18.14 4.22 56.00
N PHE A 49 18.38 3.94 54.72
CA PHE A 49 18.82 2.63 54.21
C PHE A 49 20.31 2.68 53.84
N VAL A 50 21.11 1.75 54.37
CA VAL A 50 22.56 1.65 54.10
C VAL A 50 22.87 0.36 53.35
N CYS A 51 23.56 0.47 52.21
CA CYS A 51 23.98 -0.68 51.41
C CYS A 51 25.27 -1.30 51.96
N ARG A 52 25.19 -2.56 52.41
CA ARG A 52 26.32 -3.34 52.95
C ARG A 52 26.94 -4.30 51.93
N TYR A 53 26.59 -4.15 50.66
CA TYR A 53 27.06 -5.00 49.57
C TYR A 53 28.36 -4.46 48.95
N GLY A 54 29.49 -4.62 49.66
CA GLY A 54 30.82 -4.13 49.25
C GLY A 54 31.95 -4.64 50.15
N MET A 55 33.22 -4.37 49.79
CA MET A 55 34.37 -4.75 50.65
C MET A 55 34.27 -4.03 52.00
N ASN A 56 34.41 -4.77 53.11
CA ASN A 56 34.20 -4.32 54.48
C ASN A 56 32.74 -3.98 54.88
N ASN A 57 31.75 -4.60 54.23
CA ASN A 57 30.30 -4.46 54.54
C ASN A 57 29.74 -3.03 54.36
N VAL A 58 30.36 -2.22 53.49
CA VAL A 58 29.87 -0.88 53.13
C VAL A 58 30.09 -0.67 51.63
N CYS A 59 29.06 -0.23 50.91
CA CYS A 59 29.15 0.07 49.49
C CYS A 59 29.75 1.47 49.26
N PRO A 60 30.82 1.64 48.45
CA PRO A 60 31.54 2.91 48.30
C PRO A 60 30.77 3.99 47.52
N SER A 61 29.68 3.63 46.84
CA SER A 61 28.85 4.54 46.04
C SER A 61 27.76 5.25 46.85
N LEU A 62 27.58 4.94 48.15
CA LEU A 62 26.64 5.64 49.03
C LEU A 62 27.29 6.09 50.35
N PRO A 63 26.82 7.17 50.99
CA PRO A 63 27.27 7.60 52.31
C PRO A 63 26.93 6.59 53.41
N VAL A 64 27.78 6.48 54.42
CA VAL A 64 27.58 5.56 55.56
C VAL A 64 26.37 5.95 56.44
N GLU A 65 25.91 7.20 56.34
CA GLU A 65 24.76 7.76 57.08
C GLU A 65 23.38 7.28 56.56
N GLY A 66 23.34 6.60 55.41
CA GLY A 66 22.14 6.02 54.81
C GLY A 66 21.36 6.97 53.88
N VAL A 67 20.53 6.39 53.02
CA VAL A 67 19.76 7.11 51.99
C VAL A 67 18.26 6.80 52.03
N SER A 68 17.46 7.57 51.28
CA SER A 68 16.02 7.32 51.17
C SER A 68 15.72 5.99 50.47
N ASP A 69 14.52 5.43 50.70
CA ASP A 69 14.12 4.12 50.18
C ASP A 69 14.22 4.03 48.64
N LYS A 70 13.81 5.10 47.96
CA LYS A 70 13.81 5.19 46.50
C LYS A 70 15.23 5.31 45.94
N ASP A 71 16.09 6.09 46.59
CA ASP A 71 17.48 6.25 46.18
C ASP A 71 18.29 4.97 46.38
N TYR A 72 17.94 4.17 47.40
CA TYR A 72 18.52 2.84 47.61
C TYR A 72 18.14 1.87 46.48
N GLU A 73 16.88 1.83 46.03
CA GLU A 73 16.47 0.96 44.90
C GLU A 73 17.16 1.34 43.59
N ASP A 74 17.27 2.64 43.32
CA ASP A 74 17.93 3.15 42.12
C ASP A 74 19.45 2.87 42.14
N HIS A 75 20.10 2.94 43.30
CA HIS A 75 21.50 2.55 43.48
C HIS A 75 21.71 1.05 43.22
N VAL A 76 20.89 0.18 43.81
CA VAL A 76 21.01 -1.28 43.64
C VAL A 76 20.80 -1.69 42.17
N ALA A 77 19.82 -1.07 41.50
CA ALA A 77 19.56 -1.32 40.08
C ALA A 77 20.69 -0.84 39.16
N ARG A 78 21.38 0.23 39.54
CA ARG A 78 22.45 0.84 38.73
C ARG A 78 23.80 0.16 38.98
N ASP A 79 24.26 0.10 40.22
CA ASP A 79 25.66 -0.23 40.53
C ASP A 79 25.88 -1.73 40.79
N HIS A 80 24.83 -2.49 41.10
CA HIS A 80 24.92 -3.93 41.41
C HIS A 80 24.20 -4.83 40.40
N VAL A 81 23.26 -4.29 39.61
CA VAL A 81 22.56 -5.06 38.55
C VAL A 81 23.09 -4.74 37.15
N CYS A 82 23.47 -3.49 36.85
CA CYS A 82 23.94 -3.04 35.54
C CYS A 82 25.33 -2.39 35.62
N ILE A 83 26.40 -3.17 35.65
CA ILE A 83 27.76 -2.60 35.66
C ILE A 83 28.10 -2.05 34.27
N GLU A 84 27.88 -0.74 34.06
CA GLU A 84 28.58 0.05 33.06
C GLU A 84 29.63 0.92 33.76
N ILE A 85 30.90 0.69 33.42
CA ILE A 85 32.03 1.49 33.90
C ILE A 85 31.93 2.89 33.26
N ALA A 86 31.58 3.89 34.04
CA ALA A 86 31.70 5.30 33.64
C ALA A 86 32.44 6.11 34.72
N PRO A 87 33.47 6.91 34.35
CA PRO A 87 34.16 7.82 35.25
C PRO A 87 33.50 9.21 35.21
N PHE A 88 33.37 9.90 36.35
CA PHE A 88 33.08 11.34 36.34
C PHE A 88 33.82 12.16 37.40
N LYS A 89 34.15 13.37 36.95
CA LYS A 89 34.82 14.53 37.56
C LYS A 89 34.16 15.04 38.85
N PRO A 90 34.84 15.95 39.58
CA PRO A 90 34.18 17.07 40.23
C PRO A 90 34.63 18.46 39.71
N LEU A 91 33.67 19.39 39.74
CA LEU A 91 33.80 20.84 39.60
C LEU A 91 33.95 21.51 40.99
N SER A 92 34.50 22.73 40.96
CA SER A 92 34.72 23.74 42.02
C SER A 92 33.46 24.11 42.85
N GLN A 93 33.44 24.83 43.99
CA GLN A 93 34.33 25.82 44.64
C GLN A 93 33.75 26.18 46.05
N ASN A 94 34.57 26.75 46.95
CA ASN A 94 34.25 27.57 48.17
C ASN A 94 33.58 26.86 49.38
N SER A 95 33.75 27.22 50.65
CA SER A 95 34.65 28.10 51.44
C SER A 95 34.37 27.82 52.94
N ASP A 96 35.29 28.22 53.81
CA ASP A 96 35.12 28.56 55.25
C ASP A 96 35.00 27.49 56.37
N SER A 97 36.14 27.37 57.08
CA SER A 97 36.33 27.61 58.53
C SER A 97 35.84 26.64 59.63
N SER A 98 36.83 26.23 60.44
CA SER A 98 36.87 26.22 61.93
C SER A 98 36.30 25.05 62.76
N GLY A 99 37.09 24.66 63.79
CA GLY A 99 36.67 23.89 64.97
C GLY A 99 37.35 22.51 65.14
N SER A 100 38.59 22.42 65.64
CA SER A 100 38.95 22.12 67.04
C SER A 100 38.50 20.74 67.57
N SER A 101 39.46 19.86 67.94
CA SER A 101 39.78 19.51 69.35
C SER A 101 40.38 18.10 69.56
N ARG A 102 41.49 18.08 70.32
CA ARG A 102 41.88 17.11 71.38
C ARG A 102 42.71 15.83 71.07
N SER A 103 44.03 16.00 71.23
CA SER A 103 44.90 15.43 72.28
C SER A 103 44.67 14.00 72.81
N SER A 104 45.73 13.17 72.82
CA SER A 104 46.49 12.83 74.04
C SER A 104 47.64 11.84 73.77
N THR A 105 48.84 12.21 74.21
CA THR A 105 50.00 11.34 74.47
C THR A 105 49.83 10.60 75.81
N PRO A 106 50.60 9.52 76.09
CA PRO A 106 51.79 9.72 76.93
C PRO A 106 53.02 8.83 76.62
N VAL A 107 54.13 9.26 77.23
CA VAL A 107 55.53 8.77 77.26
C VAL A 107 55.70 7.65 78.32
N PRO A 108 56.77 6.81 78.31
CA PRO A 108 57.89 7.04 79.24
C PRO A 108 59.30 6.69 78.71
N THR A 109 60.29 7.06 79.53
CA THR A 109 61.72 7.27 79.29
C THR A 109 62.66 6.34 80.10
N HIS A 110 63.92 6.20 79.61
CA HIS A 110 65.23 5.94 80.30
C HIS A 110 65.60 4.59 80.98
N SER A 111 66.75 4.00 80.56
CA SER A 111 67.92 3.59 81.40
C SER A 111 69.04 2.88 80.57
N GLU A 112 70.31 3.14 80.89
CA GLU A 112 71.57 2.69 80.22
C GLU A 112 72.03 1.25 80.61
N PRO A 113 73.29 0.79 80.34
CA PRO A 113 73.75 0.05 79.15
C PRO A 113 74.25 -1.38 79.47
N SER A 114 74.32 -2.31 78.50
CA SER A 114 75.17 -3.51 78.66
C SER A 114 75.54 -4.22 77.34
N VAL A 115 76.62 -5.00 77.45
CA VAL A 115 77.58 -5.50 76.45
C VAL A 115 77.07 -6.69 75.62
N VAL A 116 77.15 -6.54 74.29
CA VAL A 116 77.32 -7.55 73.21
C VAL A 116 76.51 -8.86 73.23
N GLN A 117 75.64 -9.02 72.24
CA GLN A 117 75.56 -10.23 71.40
C GLN A 117 75.13 -9.86 69.96
N ASP A 118 76.03 -10.04 68.99
CA ASP A 118 75.78 -9.91 67.55
C ASP A 118 74.83 -11.02 67.07
N GLN A 119 73.63 -10.67 66.60
CA GLN A 119 72.71 -11.65 65.99
C GLN A 119 72.47 -11.48 64.49
N TYR A 120 73.12 -10.54 63.79
CA TYR A 120 72.90 -10.41 62.34
C TYR A 120 74.18 -10.22 61.54
N LYS A 121 74.52 -11.24 60.75
CA LYS A 121 75.62 -11.20 59.77
C LYS A 121 75.18 -10.39 58.55
N TRP A 122 75.68 -9.17 58.44
CA TRP A 122 75.38 -8.26 57.35
C TRP A 122 75.73 -8.90 55.98
N THR A 123 74.80 -8.86 55.02
CA THR A 123 75.01 -9.35 53.65
C THR A 123 74.58 -8.28 52.64
N VAL A 124 75.14 -8.34 51.42
CA VAL A 124 74.96 -7.35 50.33
C VAL A 124 73.49 -7.05 50.01
N TYR A 125 72.57 -7.97 50.28
CA TYR A 125 71.13 -7.82 50.05
C TYR A 125 70.40 -6.94 51.09
N HIS A 126 71.07 -6.51 52.17
CA HIS A 126 70.54 -5.63 53.22
C HIS A 126 70.93 -4.15 53.04
N SER A 127 71.43 -3.77 51.85
CA SER A 127 71.97 -2.44 51.53
C SER A 127 70.89 -1.39 51.15
N LYS A 128 69.84 -1.28 51.97
CA LYS A 128 68.75 -0.29 51.76
C LYS A 128 68.77 0.88 52.76
N VAL A 129 69.94 1.21 53.33
CA VAL A 129 70.07 2.19 54.42
C VAL A 129 71.02 3.33 54.05
N ASN A 130 70.71 4.55 54.50
CA ASN A 130 71.52 5.76 54.34
C ASN A 130 72.92 5.62 55.01
N LEU A 131 74.00 6.07 54.34
CA LEU A 131 75.39 5.97 54.84
C LEU A 131 75.60 6.72 56.17
N PRO A 132 75.13 7.97 56.35
CA PRO A 132 75.12 8.62 57.67
C PRO A 132 74.31 7.90 58.75
N ALA A 133 73.28 7.12 58.39
CA ALA A 133 72.52 6.34 59.37
C ALA A 133 73.27 5.06 59.79
N ALA A 134 74.04 4.46 58.88
CA ALA A 134 74.94 3.34 59.18
C ALA A 134 76.15 3.76 60.03
N LEU A 135 76.58 5.03 59.92
CA LEU A 135 77.70 5.58 60.68
C LEU A 135 77.33 6.03 62.12
N ASN A 136 76.04 6.32 62.38
CA ASN A 136 75.59 6.78 63.70
C ASN A 136 75.09 5.65 64.63
N ASP A 137 74.47 4.56 64.12
CA ASP A 137 74.20 3.34 64.91
C ASP A 137 73.91 2.12 64.00
N PRO A 138 74.80 1.11 63.90
CA PRO A 138 74.67 0.00 62.97
C PRO A 138 73.64 -1.10 63.36
N ARG A 139 72.87 -0.96 64.45
CA ARG A 139 72.02 -2.06 65.00
C ARG A 139 70.50 -1.92 64.80
N LEU A 140 69.99 -0.81 64.24
CA LEU A 140 68.55 -0.56 64.08
C LEU A 140 68.07 -0.86 62.65
N VAL A 141 67.53 -2.07 62.42
CA VAL A 141 67.15 -2.59 61.07
C VAL A 141 65.74 -2.15 60.59
N LYS A 142 64.87 -1.59 61.44
CA LYS A 142 63.47 -1.26 61.06
C LYS A 142 63.24 0.22 60.68
N ARG A 143 63.88 0.72 59.61
CA ARG A 143 63.53 2.02 59.00
C ARG A 143 63.44 1.96 57.47
N GLU A 144 62.91 0.85 56.93
CA GLU A 144 62.91 0.56 55.50
C GLU A 144 61.88 1.36 54.67
N SER A 145 60.96 2.09 55.30
CA SER A 145 59.81 2.73 54.63
C SER A 145 59.89 4.25 54.48
N ASP A 146 60.77 4.96 55.20
CA ASP A 146 60.61 6.40 55.44
C ASP A 146 61.09 7.35 54.32
N PHE A 147 61.76 6.85 53.28
CA PHE A 147 62.24 7.73 52.19
C PHE A 147 61.14 8.03 51.16
N PHE A 148 60.41 7.02 50.70
CA PHE A 148 59.49 7.15 49.56
C PHE A 148 58.09 7.62 49.95
N THR A 149 57.58 7.21 51.12
CA THR A 149 56.30 7.70 51.65
C THR A 149 56.34 9.18 52.04
N LYS A 150 57.51 9.69 52.45
CA LYS A 150 57.65 11.10 52.88
C LYS A 150 57.66 12.11 51.73
N THR A 151 58.08 11.71 50.53
CA THR A 151 58.03 12.58 49.34
C THR A 151 56.83 12.31 48.42
N TRP A 152 56.24 11.10 48.45
CA TRP A 152 55.23 10.67 47.47
C TRP A 152 53.90 10.18 48.09
N GLY A 153 53.78 10.19 49.42
CA GLY A 153 52.57 9.79 50.16
C GLY A 153 52.46 8.29 50.44
N GLU A 154 51.55 7.92 51.35
CA GLU A 154 51.30 6.53 51.79
C GLU A 154 50.77 5.60 50.69
N ALA A 155 50.30 6.15 49.56
CA ALA A 155 49.83 5.36 48.42
C ALA A 155 50.95 4.66 47.63
N PHE A 156 52.22 4.94 47.95
CA PHE A 156 53.39 4.34 47.30
C PHE A 156 53.90 3.07 48.00
N ASP A 157 53.05 2.37 48.77
CA ASP A 157 53.39 1.04 49.28
C ASP A 157 53.08 -0.05 48.23
N LYS A 158 53.88 -1.13 48.26
CA LYS A 158 54.01 -2.12 47.18
C LYS A 158 52.67 -2.71 46.74
N SER A 159 52.20 -2.35 45.55
CA SER A 159 51.17 -3.10 44.85
C SER A 159 51.81 -4.34 44.21
N ASP A 160 51.35 -5.54 44.56
CA ASP A 160 51.83 -6.77 43.91
C ASP A 160 51.39 -6.78 42.44
N ILE A 161 52.37 -6.68 41.55
CA ILE A 161 52.15 -6.75 40.11
C ILE A 161 51.98 -8.22 39.74
N HIS A 162 50.75 -8.64 39.42
CA HIS A 162 50.52 -9.97 38.87
C HIS A 162 51.17 -10.12 37.48
N PRO A 163 51.75 -11.29 37.16
CA PRO A 163 52.48 -11.49 35.91
C PRO A 163 51.55 -11.41 34.69
N SER A 164 52.02 -10.71 33.66
CA SER A 164 51.32 -10.54 32.39
C SER A 164 51.29 -11.87 31.61
N PRO A 165 50.13 -12.30 31.05
CA PRO A 165 49.99 -13.56 30.32
C PRO A 165 50.70 -13.61 28.95
N HIS A 166 51.48 -12.59 28.59
CA HIS A 166 52.13 -12.48 27.28
C HIS A 166 53.66 -12.46 27.33
N LEU A 167 54.27 -12.70 28.49
CA LEU A 167 55.72 -12.90 28.64
C LEU A 167 56.01 -14.34 29.13
N PRO A 168 56.98 -15.06 28.55
CA PRO A 168 57.34 -16.38 29.04
C PRO A 168 58.02 -16.29 30.42
N GLU A 169 57.60 -17.16 31.36
CA GLU A 169 58.19 -17.22 32.71
C GLU A 169 59.67 -17.65 32.64
N ILE A 170 60.57 -16.78 33.11
CA ILE A 170 62.00 -17.08 33.20
C ILE A 170 62.24 -17.88 34.48
N THR A 171 62.35 -19.20 34.36
CA THR A 171 62.66 -20.11 35.47
C THR A 171 64.17 -20.29 35.66
N ARG A 172 64.59 -20.77 36.84
CA ARG A 172 65.99 -20.99 37.24
C ARG A 172 66.77 -21.87 36.26
N ASP A 173 66.09 -22.72 35.49
CA ASP A 173 66.68 -23.60 34.48
C ASP A 173 67.29 -22.84 33.30
N HIS A 174 66.75 -21.68 32.92
CA HIS A 174 67.32 -20.85 31.86
C HIS A 174 68.71 -20.30 32.21
N PHE A 175 69.00 -20.14 33.52
CA PHE A 175 70.29 -19.70 34.01
C PHE A 175 71.28 -20.84 34.32
N MET A 176 70.85 -22.11 34.28
CA MET A 176 71.71 -23.25 34.60
C MET A 176 72.93 -23.34 33.68
N ARG A 177 72.80 -22.93 32.41
CA ARG A 177 73.92 -22.91 31.45
C ARG A 177 74.97 -21.85 31.83
N TYR A 178 74.53 -20.70 32.30
CA TYR A 178 75.40 -19.61 32.78
C TYR A 178 76.07 -19.98 34.11
N ILE A 179 75.28 -20.50 35.08
CA ILE A 179 75.78 -20.92 36.39
C ILE A 179 76.79 -22.08 36.27
N ARG A 180 76.58 -23.06 35.38
CA ARG A 180 77.57 -24.12 35.12
C ARG A 180 78.88 -23.59 34.52
N LYS A 181 78.81 -22.55 33.69
CA LYS A 181 79.99 -21.94 33.05
C LYS A 181 80.83 -21.13 34.06
N ILE A 182 80.17 -20.42 34.97
CA ILE A 182 80.84 -19.59 35.99
C ILE A 182 81.25 -20.40 37.22
N SER A 183 80.50 -21.42 37.63
CA SER A 183 80.85 -22.21 38.81
C SER A 183 82.19 -22.93 38.66
N ARG A 184 82.58 -23.35 37.44
CA ARG A 184 83.95 -23.86 37.18
C ARG A 184 85.01 -22.78 37.40
N ARG A 185 84.84 -21.58 36.85
CA ARG A 185 85.80 -20.47 37.01
C ARG A 185 85.91 -20.00 38.47
N HIS A 186 84.78 -19.94 39.18
CA HIS A 186 84.74 -19.62 40.61
C HIS A 186 85.43 -20.70 41.45
N LYS A 187 85.21 -21.99 41.15
CA LYS A 187 85.95 -23.09 41.80
C LYS A 187 87.45 -23.04 41.51
N THR A 188 87.87 -22.65 40.31
CA THR A 188 89.30 -22.47 39.98
C THR A 188 89.91 -21.29 40.73
N HIS A 189 89.19 -20.17 40.87
CA HIS A 189 89.64 -18.99 41.62
C HIS A 189 89.80 -19.28 43.12
N VAL A 190 88.85 -19.98 43.74
CA VAL A 190 88.94 -20.39 45.16
C VAL A 190 90.09 -21.38 45.36
N LYS A 191 90.30 -22.32 44.43
CA LYS A 191 91.40 -23.30 44.49
C LYS A 191 92.80 -22.66 44.33
N ASN A 192 92.90 -21.59 43.53
CA ASN A 192 94.16 -20.83 43.37
C ASN A 192 94.47 -19.92 44.57
N ASN A 193 93.47 -19.54 45.36
CA ASN A 193 93.66 -18.70 46.56
C ASN A 193 94.02 -19.52 47.81
N GLU A 194 93.83 -20.84 47.79
CA GLU A 194 94.17 -21.77 48.88
C GLU A 194 95.55 -22.46 48.72
N THR A 195 96.30 -22.19 47.62
CA THR A 195 97.51 -22.96 47.27
C THR A 195 98.82 -22.14 47.14
N LEU A 196 98.97 -21.02 47.86
CA LEU A 196 100.28 -20.35 47.98
C LEU A 196 100.68 -20.10 49.44
N PRO A 197 101.63 -20.89 49.98
CA PRO A 197 102.32 -20.63 51.23
C PRO A 197 103.59 -19.79 51.07
N VAL A 198 103.99 -19.23 52.21
CA VAL A 198 105.10 -18.33 52.53
C VAL A 198 106.49 -18.91 52.22
N ALA A 199 107.41 -17.99 51.90
CA ALA A 199 108.87 -18.04 52.13
C ALA A 199 109.81 -18.31 50.92
N SER A 200 110.60 -17.25 50.66
CA SER A 200 112.04 -17.24 50.35
C SER A 200 112.57 -17.82 49.04
N ALA A 201 113.13 -16.88 48.27
CA ALA A 201 114.44 -16.90 47.60
C ALA A 201 114.60 -17.64 46.26
N ASP A 202 114.78 -16.78 45.25
CA ASP A 202 115.65 -16.92 44.08
C ASP A 202 115.33 -17.94 42.97
N ALA A 203 114.81 -17.43 41.84
CA ALA A 203 115.65 -16.97 40.73
C ALA A 203 114.80 -16.71 39.45
N GLY A 204 114.82 -15.48 38.93
CA GLY A 204 114.49 -15.23 37.51
C GLY A 204 113.74 -13.94 37.18
N LYS A 205 114.51 -12.90 36.83
CA LYS A 205 114.18 -11.70 36.01
C LYS A 205 113.65 -10.43 36.72
N SER A 206 114.54 -9.42 36.63
CA SER A 206 114.41 -7.96 36.76
C SER A 206 114.00 -7.39 38.13
N CYS A 207 115.02 -7.11 38.95
CA CYS A 207 114.92 -6.25 40.13
C CYS A 207 116.14 -5.33 40.21
N LEU A 208 115.98 -4.17 40.84
CA LEU A 208 116.80 -3.60 41.93
C LEU A 208 116.33 -2.13 42.21
N PRO A 209 116.59 -1.50 43.38
CA PRO A 209 116.17 -1.87 44.75
C PRO A 209 116.09 -0.68 45.76
N VAL A 210 115.13 -0.57 46.69
CA VAL A 210 115.37 0.21 47.95
C VAL A 210 114.55 -0.34 49.14
N ASP A 211 115.07 -1.38 49.79
CA ASP A 211 114.68 -1.81 51.14
C ASP A 211 115.96 -2.11 51.90
N LEU A 212 116.57 -1.09 52.54
CA LEU A 212 117.81 -1.24 53.31
C LEU A 212 118.09 -0.07 54.27
N PHE A 213 117.17 0.31 55.15
CA PHE A 213 117.45 1.34 56.18
C PHE A 213 116.96 1.16 57.64
N PRO A 214 116.33 0.06 58.13
CA PRO A 214 116.02 -0.03 59.56
C PRO A 214 117.22 -0.38 60.47
N ALA A 215 118.25 -1.04 59.96
CA ALA A 215 119.33 -1.60 60.79
C ALA A 215 120.49 -0.62 61.10
N LEU A 216 120.61 0.50 60.37
CA LEU A 216 121.61 1.54 60.62
C LEU A 216 121.09 2.68 61.51
N ALA A 217 119.77 2.89 61.56
CA ALA A 217 119.16 3.93 62.39
C ALA A 217 119.28 3.62 63.90
N ALA A 218 119.08 2.36 64.31
CA ALA A 218 119.15 1.96 65.71
C ALA A 218 120.56 2.07 66.33
N ARG A 219 121.63 1.98 65.52
CA ARG A 219 123.02 2.18 65.99
C ARG A 219 123.48 3.63 66.02
N GLN A 220 122.80 4.54 65.31
CA GLN A 220 123.10 5.98 65.33
C GLN A 220 122.34 6.73 66.42
N THR A 221 121.16 6.24 66.83
CA THR A 221 120.34 6.86 67.90
C THR A 221 121.01 6.82 69.29
N ASP A 222 121.90 5.86 69.55
CA ASP A 222 122.62 5.79 70.83
C ASP A 222 123.74 6.84 70.95
N LYS A 223 124.39 7.25 69.85
CA LYS A 223 125.38 8.34 69.88
C LYS A 223 124.72 9.71 70.04
N SER A 224 123.58 9.94 69.38
CA SER A 224 122.82 11.19 69.49
C SER A 224 122.23 11.41 70.89
N ARG A 225 121.99 10.35 71.66
CA ARG A 225 121.49 10.45 73.04
C ARG A 225 122.58 10.88 74.02
N VAL A 226 123.84 10.51 73.77
CA VAL A 226 125.01 10.89 74.59
C VAL A 226 125.46 12.34 74.34
N GLU A 227 125.24 12.88 73.13
CA GLU A 227 125.55 14.28 72.80
C GLU A 227 124.50 15.27 73.36
N LEU A 228 123.23 14.84 73.50
CA LEU A 228 122.17 15.67 74.12
C LEU A 228 122.29 15.79 75.66
N ASP A 229 122.95 14.84 76.33
CA ASP A 229 123.19 14.91 77.79
C ASP A 229 124.28 15.96 78.17
N GLN A 230 125.03 16.50 77.20
CA GLN A 230 125.99 17.59 77.43
C GLN A 230 125.32 18.96 77.60
N ILE A 231 124.05 19.09 77.22
CA ILE A 231 123.24 20.30 77.40
C ILE A 231 122.59 20.22 78.80
N PRO A 232 122.78 21.20 79.69
CA PRO A 232 122.12 21.21 81.00
C PRO A 232 120.60 21.04 80.85
N LYS A 233 120.03 20.07 81.57
CA LYS A 233 118.61 19.69 81.49
C LYS A 233 117.65 20.82 81.84
N THR A 234 118.14 21.88 82.48
CA THR A 234 117.43 23.13 82.73
C THR A 234 116.93 23.78 81.43
N PHE A 235 117.70 23.73 80.33
CA PHE A 235 117.29 24.25 79.02
C PHE A 235 116.23 23.40 78.28
N LEU A 236 116.04 22.14 78.69
CA LEU A 236 115.05 21.23 78.11
C LEU A 236 113.77 21.14 78.96
N SER A 237 113.67 21.92 80.04
CA SER A 237 112.49 21.97 80.89
C SER A 237 111.39 22.88 80.31
N PRO A 238 110.11 22.47 80.29
CA PRO A 238 109.00 23.29 79.74
C PRO A 238 108.73 24.62 80.48
N SER A 239 109.40 24.88 81.60
CA SER A 239 109.17 26.02 82.51
C SER A 239 110.40 26.92 82.69
N PHE A 240 111.28 26.98 81.68
CA PHE A 240 112.47 27.84 81.69
C PHE A 240 112.08 29.32 81.59
N SER A 241 112.34 30.11 82.64
CA SER A 241 112.17 31.57 82.66
C SER A 241 113.37 32.23 83.35
N LEU A 242 114.00 33.19 82.67
CA LEU A 242 115.17 33.94 83.14
C LEU A 242 114.84 35.00 84.21
N GLU A 243 113.55 35.20 84.52
CA GLU A 243 113.10 36.17 85.53
C GLU A 243 113.35 35.68 86.96
N ASN A 244 113.49 34.36 87.17
CA ASN A 244 113.73 33.78 88.48
C ASN A 244 115.21 33.95 88.87
N PRO A 245 115.52 34.64 89.99
CA PRO A 245 116.89 34.92 90.41
C PRO A 245 117.77 33.68 90.57
N ASP A 246 117.19 32.56 91.02
CA ASP A 246 117.93 31.30 91.20
C ASP A 246 118.28 30.64 89.86
N THR A 247 117.34 30.63 88.90
CA THR A 247 117.56 30.09 87.55
C THR A 247 118.51 30.97 86.75
N PHE A 248 118.49 32.28 87.00
CA PHE A 248 119.43 33.23 86.43
C PHE A 248 120.84 33.08 87.03
N ASN A 249 120.97 32.85 88.34
CA ASN A 249 122.27 32.57 88.99
C ASN A 249 122.87 31.22 88.55
N ASP A 250 122.03 30.22 88.29
CA ASP A 250 122.48 28.92 87.75
C ASP A 250 122.97 29.03 86.29
N VAL A 251 122.44 29.99 85.52
CA VAL A 251 122.86 30.28 84.13
C VAL A 251 124.02 31.30 84.08
N PHE A 252 124.14 32.19 85.07
CA PHE A 252 125.18 33.22 85.24
C PHE A 252 125.68 33.31 86.70
N PRO A 253 126.76 32.60 87.10
CA PRO A 253 127.30 32.67 88.46
C PRO A 253 128.02 34.00 88.73
N TRP A 254 127.31 35.00 89.26
CA TRP A 254 127.82 36.35 89.57
C TRP A 254 128.97 36.34 90.61
N ALA A 255 129.10 35.25 91.40
CA ALA A 255 130.12 35.07 92.43
C ALA A 255 131.56 35.01 91.89
N GLN A 256 131.77 34.74 90.60
CA GLN A 256 133.11 34.76 89.98
C GLN A 256 133.50 36.14 89.41
N ILE A 257 132.64 37.16 89.55
CA ILE A 257 132.80 38.48 88.89
C ILE A 257 133.08 39.63 89.89
N GLU A 258 132.71 39.53 91.18
CA GLU A 258 132.73 40.70 92.10
C GLU A 258 133.72 40.66 93.30
N ALA A 259 134.54 39.62 93.48
CA ALA A 259 135.51 39.61 94.59
C ALA A 259 136.79 40.39 94.23
N THR A 260 136.97 41.55 94.90
CA THR A 260 138.18 42.38 95.13
C THR A 260 138.29 43.72 94.39
N ARG A 261 137.74 44.76 95.03
CA ARG A 261 138.21 46.15 94.88
C ARG A 261 139.40 46.38 95.81
N HIS A 262 140.61 46.48 95.27
CA HIS A 262 141.62 47.51 95.60
C HIS A 262 142.86 47.29 94.73
N GLY A 263 143.06 48.17 93.74
CA GLY A 263 144.31 48.27 92.96
C GLY A 263 144.51 47.18 91.88
N ASP A 264 144.71 47.64 90.64
CA ASP A 264 145.24 46.92 89.48
C ASP A 264 144.42 45.75 88.86
N GLU A 265 144.75 45.44 87.61
CA GLU A 265 143.96 44.83 86.50
C GLU A 265 143.28 43.44 86.69
N GLY A 266 142.07 43.29 86.09
CA GLY A 266 141.46 42.02 85.59
C GLY A 266 140.09 41.63 86.21
N PRO A 267 138.98 41.39 85.44
CA PRO A 267 138.78 40.17 84.62
C PRO A 267 137.91 40.32 83.31
N LYS A 268 138.38 39.86 82.14
CA LYS A 268 137.62 39.85 80.85
C LYS A 268 137.46 38.47 80.17
N GLN A 269 137.97 37.39 80.75
CA GLN A 269 138.03 36.07 80.08
C GLN A 269 136.81 35.16 80.31
N SER A 270 135.98 35.39 81.34
CA SER A 270 134.89 34.45 81.70
C SER A 270 133.65 34.53 80.78
N SER A 271 133.33 35.70 80.21
CA SER A 271 132.11 35.86 79.40
C SER A 271 132.20 35.27 77.99
N LYS A 272 133.38 35.24 77.37
CA LYS A 272 133.58 34.64 76.03
C LYS A 272 133.39 33.12 76.05
N LEU A 273 133.88 32.45 77.09
CA LEU A 273 133.78 30.99 77.22
C LEU A 273 132.33 30.50 77.34
N LEU A 274 131.43 31.30 77.94
CA LEU A 274 130.02 30.95 78.06
C LEU A 274 129.28 31.07 76.72
N GLN A 275 129.60 32.11 75.93
CA GLN A 275 129.00 32.31 74.61
C GLN A 275 129.34 31.17 73.63
N GLU A 276 130.59 30.70 73.64
CA GLU A 276 131.00 29.56 72.79
C GLU A 276 130.24 28.26 73.15
N LYS A 277 130.01 28.01 74.44
CA LYS A 277 129.24 26.82 74.87
C LYS A 277 127.79 26.85 74.41
N MET A 278 127.12 28.00 74.50
CA MET A 278 125.72 28.13 74.04
C MET A 278 125.61 27.96 72.52
N SER A 279 126.56 28.48 71.75
CA SER A 279 126.58 28.29 70.29
C SER A 279 126.74 26.82 69.90
N HIS A 280 127.59 26.08 70.61
CA HIS A 280 127.78 24.65 70.36
C HIS A 280 126.51 23.81 70.58
N TYR A 281 125.72 24.16 71.60
CA TYR A 281 124.45 23.47 71.87
C TYR A 281 123.40 23.70 70.77
N LEU A 282 123.39 24.87 70.15
CA LEU A 282 122.47 25.19 69.05
C LEU A 282 122.74 24.33 67.80
N ASP A 283 124.01 24.20 67.42
CA ASP A 283 124.41 23.39 66.26
C ASP A 283 124.00 21.91 66.40
N ILE A 284 124.10 21.35 67.62
CA ILE A 284 123.69 19.97 67.90
C ILE A 284 122.19 19.77 67.63
N VAL A 285 121.35 20.75 67.98
CA VAL A 285 119.89 20.68 67.78
C VAL A 285 119.53 20.76 66.30
N GLU A 286 120.16 21.67 65.55
CA GLU A 286 119.85 21.87 64.12
C GLU A 286 120.12 20.62 63.28
N VAL A 287 121.26 19.94 63.53
CA VAL A 287 121.63 18.72 62.81
C VAL A 287 120.63 17.58 63.05
N GLN A 288 120.06 17.49 64.26
CA GLN A 288 119.09 16.44 64.61
C GLN A 288 117.73 16.66 63.94
N ILE A 289 117.25 17.90 63.85
CA ILE A 289 115.97 18.20 63.20
C ILE A 289 116.04 17.89 61.69
N ALA A 290 117.13 18.27 61.03
CA ALA A 290 117.32 17.99 59.61
C ALA A 290 117.29 16.49 59.29
N LYS A 291 117.86 15.64 60.17
CA LYS A 291 117.84 14.19 60.00
C LYS A 291 116.44 13.59 60.10
N GLN A 292 115.61 14.00 61.05
CA GLN A 292 114.26 13.43 61.20
C GLN A 292 113.34 13.72 60.02
N ILE A 293 113.42 14.92 59.45
CA ILE A 293 112.57 15.32 58.31
C ILE A 293 112.91 14.47 57.07
N SER A 294 114.18 14.17 56.84
CA SER A 294 114.61 13.36 55.69
C SER A 294 113.98 11.96 55.69
N TYR A 295 113.88 11.31 56.85
CA TYR A 295 113.46 9.91 56.98
C TYR A 295 111.96 9.66 56.69
N ARG A 296 111.11 10.70 56.69
CA ARG A 296 109.65 10.57 56.58
C ARG A 296 109.06 11.01 55.24
N SER A 297 109.87 11.56 54.33
CA SER A 297 109.39 12.21 53.10
C SER A 297 108.89 11.25 52.01
N GLU A 298 109.48 10.06 51.86
CA GLU A 298 109.19 9.14 50.74
C GLU A 298 107.78 8.50 50.81
N ALA A 299 107.33 8.12 52.02
CA ALA A 299 106.01 7.52 52.22
C ALA A 299 104.85 8.47 51.87
N PHE A 300 105.08 9.79 51.99
CA PHE A 300 104.07 10.81 51.67
C PHE A 300 103.77 10.87 50.16
N PHE A 301 104.79 10.83 49.31
CA PHE A 301 104.61 10.94 47.85
C PHE A 301 103.94 9.70 47.22
N HIS A 302 104.20 8.50 47.76
CA HIS A 302 103.51 7.29 47.31
C HIS A 302 102.00 7.32 47.58
N ALA A 303 101.58 7.79 48.77
CA ALA A 303 100.16 7.93 49.10
C ALA A 303 99.46 8.93 48.17
N MET A 304 100.11 10.05 47.85
CA MET A 304 99.59 11.08 46.94
C MET A 304 99.33 10.52 45.53
N THR A 305 100.27 9.75 44.98
CA THR A 305 100.12 9.17 43.62
C THR A 305 98.93 8.22 43.54
N SER A 306 98.73 7.37 44.56
CA SER A 306 97.57 6.46 44.61
C SER A 306 96.22 7.16 44.73
N HIS A 307 96.19 8.33 45.38
CA HIS A 307 94.99 9.14 45.51
C HIS A 307 94.57 9.73 44.16
N ASP A 308 95.54 10.24 43.40
CA ASP A 308 95.31 10.80 42.07
C ASP A 308 94.78 9.73 41.09
N GLU A 309 95.32 8.51 41.12
CA GLU A 309 94.83 7.40 40.29
C GLU A 309 93.37 7.03 40.62
N LEU A 310 93.01 6.93 41.92
CA LEU A 310 91.63 6.66 42.35
C LEU A 310 90.67 7.77 41.93
N GLN A 311 91.11 9.03 42.03
CA GLN A 311 90.33 10.17 41.59
C GLN A 311 90.05 10.10 40.08
N GLU A 312 91.03 9.70 39.27
CA GLU A 312 90.84 9.52 37.83
C GLU A 312 89.81 8.42 37.51
N TYR A 313 89.88 7.27 38.19
CA TYR A 313 88.91 6.17 38.00
C TYR A 313 87.48 6.55 38.42
N MET A 314 87.33 7.28 39.54
CA MET A 314 86.04 7.79 39.99
C MET A 314 85.42 8.71 38.94
N THR A 315 86.23 9.61 38.38
CA THR A 315 85.79 10.57 37.37
C THR A 315 85.32 9.89 36.09
N LYS A 316 86.06 8.88 35.61
CA LYS A 316 85.67 8.06 34.44
C LYS A 316 84.37 7.29 34.68
N THR A 317 84.17 6.74 35.87
CA THR A 317 82.95 5.98 36.21
C THR A 317 81.74 6.89 36.31
N CYS A 318 81.88 8.07 36.92
CA CYS A 318 80.81 9.07 36.95
C CYS A 318 80.40 9.54 35.55
N ALA A 319 81.36 9.71 34.63
CA ALA A 319 81.08 10.05 33.23
C ALA A 319 80.30 8.93 32.51
N ALA A 320 80.68 7.67 32.71
CA ALA A 320 79.98 6.52 32.12
C ALA A 320 78.53 6.40 32.63
N ILE A 321 78.29 6.64 33.92
CA ILE A 321 76.94 6.61 34.52
C ILE A 321 76.06 7.73 33.97
N LYS A 322 76.59 8.96 33.81
CA LYS A 322 75.86 10.06 33.17
C LYS A 322 75.45 9.69 31.75
N HIS A 323 76.39 9.21 30.95
CA HIS A 323 76.11 8.80 29.57
C HIS A 323 75.06 7.67 29.48
N LEU A 324 75.06 6.71 30.40
CA LEU A 324 74.04 5.66 30.45
C LEU A 324 72.66 6.22 30.78
N ARG A 325 72.56 7.14 31.75
CA ARG A 325 71.29 7.79 32.11
C ARG A 325 70.74 8.61 30.96
N ASP A 326 71.59 9.34 30.23
CA ASP A 326 71.18 10.12 29.07
C ASP A 326 70.64 9.21 27.95
N ARG A 327 71.29 8.07 27.70
CA ARG A 327 70.78 7.07 26.74
C ARG A 327 69.44 6.46 27.15
N ILE A 328 69.24 6.18 28.44
CA ILE A 328 67.96 5.65 28.93
C ILE A 328 66.85 6.71 28.78
N HIS A 329 67.13 7.97 29.10
CA HIS A 329 66.16 9.06 28.88
C HIS A 329 65.84 9.26 27.41
N HIS A 330 66.84 9.13 26.52
CA HIS A 330 66.61 9.18 25.09
C HIS A 330 65.72 8.03 24.62
N LEU A 331 65.98 6.81 25.07
CA LEU A 331 65.14 5.65 24.76
C LEU A 331 63.71 5.79 25.28
N ASP A 332 63.49 6.30 26.50
CA ASP A 332 62.15 6.58 27.03
C ASP A 332 61.40 7.60 26.18
N SER A 333 62.07 8.68 25.77
CA SER A 333 61.47 9.72 24.93
C SER A 333 61.04 9.20 23.55
N VAL A 334 61.83 8.31 22.94
CA VAL A 334 61.58 7.83 21.57
C VAL A 334 60.65 6.61 21.57
N LEU A 335 60.91 5.60 22.41
CA LEU A 335 60.21 4.31 22.35
C LEU A 335 58.93 4.25 23.18
N VAL A 336 58.79 5.08 24.23
CA VAL A 336 57.61 5.07 25.09
C VAL A 336 56.70 6.26 24.78
N ARG A 337 57.22 7.49 24.88
CA ARG A 337 56.41 8.69 24.66
C ARG A 337 55.94 8.83 23.22
N GLY A 338 56.81 8.56 22.24
CA GLY A 338 56.48 8.60 20.81
C GLY A 338 55.25 7.75 20.47
N PRO A 339 55.27 6.42 20.66
CA PRO A 339 54.13 5.56 20.37
C PRO A 339 52.85 5.91 21.15
N LEU A 340 52.96 6.28 22.43
CA LEU A 340 51.80 6.73 23.21
C LEU A 340 51.15 8.00 22.63
N THR A 341 51.97 8.96 22.17
CA THR A 341 51.44 10.13 21.47
C THR A 341 50.79 9.77 20.15
N ILE A 342 51.35 8.82 19.38
CA ILE A 342 50.75 8.33 18.13
C ILE A 342 49.41 7.63 18.39
N MET A 343 49.29 6.82 19.46
CA MET A 343 48.03 6.19 19.85
C MET A 343 46.98 7.24 20.25
N LYS A 344 47.38 8.25 21.03
CA LYS A 344 46.51 9.37 21.39
C LYS A 344 46.05 10.13 20.14
N LEU A 345 46.96 10.45 19.23
CA LEU A 345 46.68 11.16 17.97
C LEU A 345 45.79 10.34 17.02
N THR A 346 45.96 9.02 16.98
CA THR A 346 45.09 8.13 16.19
C THR A 346 43.68 8.11 16.76
N LYS A 347 43.54 8.08 18.09
CA LYS A 347 42.23 8.16 18.76
C LYS A 347 41.57 9.52 18.54
N THR A 348 42.31 10.63 18.64
CA THR A 348 41.75 11.97 18.36
C THR A 348 41.37 12.12 16.89
N ARG A 349 42.18 11.64 15.94
CA ARG A 349 41.84 11.60 14.52
C ARG A 349 40.56 10.81 14.25
N SER A 350 40.41 9.63 14.86
CA SER A 350 39.18 8.82 14.75
C SER A 350 37.95 9.57 15.28
N ASN A 351 38.09 10.25 16.42
CA ASN A 351 37.02 11.08 16.98
C ASN A 351 36.68 12.27 16.08
N TYR A 352 37.67 12.96 15.51
CA TYR A 352 37.44 14.05 14.56
C TYR A 352 36.76 13.56 13.28
N ALA A 353 37.13 12.38 12.76
CA ALA A 353 36.46 11.80 11.60
C ALA A 353 34.99 11.48 11.88
N LYS A 354 34.68 10.91 13.06
CA LYS A 354 33.29 10.68 13.49
C LYS A 354 32.51 11.99 13.61
N LEU A 355 33.11 13.02 14.20
CA LEU A 355 32.49 14.34 14.32
C LEU A 355 32.24 14.98 12.95
N TYR A 356 33.21 14.91 12.05
CA TYR A 356 33.10 15.43 10.68
C TYR A 356 31.97 14.75 9.91
N ASN A 357 31.87 13.41 9.98
CA ASN A 357 30.79 12.68 9.32
C ASN A 357 29.41 13.11 9.86
N LYS A 358 29.27 13.28 11.18
CA LYS A 358 28.03 13.81 11.78
C LYS A 358 27.71 15.23 11.30
N LEU A 359 28.69 16.13 11.29
CA LEU A 359 28.50 17.50 10.79
C LEU A 359 28.13 17.53 9.30
N LYS A 360 28.70 16.64 8.48
CA LYS A 360 28.34 16.50 7.07
C LYS A 360 26.88 16.08 6.89
N LEU A 361 26.40 15.11 7.69
CA LEU A 361 25.00 14.70 7.69
C LEU A 361 24.06 15.83 8.16
N MET A 362 24.49 16.63 9.14
CA MET A 362 23.72 17.80 9.59
C MET A 362 23.63 18.86 8.48
N ALA A 363 24.69 19.06 7.70
CA ALA A 363 24.70 19.99 6.57
C ALA A 363 23.79 19.53 5.42
N THR A 364 23.77 18.22 5.11
CA THR A 364 22.85 17.68 4.08
C THR A 364 21.40 17.85 4.49
N ILE A 365 21.05 17.62 5.76
CA ILE A 365 19.69 17.83 6.27
C ILE A 365 19.27 19.30 6.23
N HIS A 366 20.17 20.22 6.51
CA HIS A 366 19.86 21.65 6.36
C HIS A 366 19.55 22.02 4.89
N GLN A 367 20.17 21.33 3.92
CA GLN A 367 19.92 21.54 2.50
C GLN A 367 18.62 20.87 2.01
N THR A 368 18.02 19.93 2.74
CA THR A 368 16.81 19.24 2.26
C THR A 368 15.57 20.13 2.27
N GLN A 369 15.42 21.03 3.26
CA GLN A 369 14.27 21.94 3.32
C GLN A 369 14.13 22.89 2.09
N PRO A 370 15.17 23.64 1.66
CA PRO A 370 15.06 24.46 0.44
C PRO A 370 14.91 23.60 -0.83
N THR A 371 15.47 22.40 -0.85
CA THR A 371 15.33 21.47 -1.98
C THR A 371 13.89 20.97 -2.11
N ILE A 372 13.23 20.61 -0.99
CA ILE A 372 11.79 20.26 -0.98
C ILE A 372 10.95 21.43 -1.51
N GLN A 373 11.23 22.67 -1.09
CA GLN A 373 10.49 23.83 -1.60
C GLN A 373 10.66 24.05 -3.10
N MET A 374 11.85 23.79 -3.64
CA MET A 374 12.11 23.86 -5.08
C MET A 374 11.34 22.77 -5.83
N LEU A 375 11.35 21.52 -5.35
CA LEU A 375 10.60 20.42 -5.95
C LEU A 375 9.08 20.64 -5.93
N LEU A 376 8.56 21.29 -4.89
CA LEU A 376 7.16 21.69 -4.83
C LEU A 376 6.81 22.80 -5.82
N SER A 377 7.76 23.67 -6.16
CA SER A 377 7.55 24.70 -7.20
C SER A 377 7.54 24.11 -8.61
N THR A 378 8.19 22.96 -8.82
CA THR A 378 8.22 22.24 -10.09
C THR A 378 7.15 21.14 -10.21
N ASN A 379 6.27 20.99 -9.21
CA ASN A 379 5.24 19.94 -9.10
C ASN A 379 5.80 18.50 -9.08
N GLU A 380 7.05 18.31 -8.68
CA GLU A 380 7.68 16.99 -8.55
C GLU A 380 7.45 16.43 -7.14
N PHE A 381 6.21 16.01 -6.88
CA PHE A 381 5.78 15.52 -5.56
C PHE A 381 6.47 14.22 -5.15
N VAL A 382 6.74 13.32 -6.10
CA VAL A 382 7.39 12.02 -5.83
C VAL A 382 8.80 12.21 -5.27
N GLY A 383 9.63 13.00 -5.94
CA GLY A 383 10.99 13.31 -5.48
C GLY A 383 11.02 14.06 -4.15
N ALA A 384 10.03 14.92 -3.88
CA ALA A 384 9.91 15.58 -2.59
C ALA A 384 9.59 14.59 -1.46
N LEU A 385 8.72 13.61 -1.70
CA LEU A 385 8.38 12.55 -0.74
C LEU A 385 9.56 11.61 -0.50
N ASP A 386 10.31 11.21 -1.53
CA ASP A 386 11.56 10.45 -1.40
C ASP A 386 12.56 11.14 -0.49
N LEU A 387 12.75 12.44 -0.73
CA LEU A 387 13.69 13.24 0.05
C LEU A 387 13.22 13.36 1.51
N ILE A 388 11.92 13.44 1.76
CA ILE A 388 11.36 13.45 3.12
C ILE A 388 11.58 12.10 3.82
N THR A 389 11.25 10.97 3.18
CA THR A 389 11.41 9.64 3.76
C THR A 389 12.88 9.34 4.07
N THR A 390 13.78 9.59 3.12
CA THR A 390 15.23 9.43 3.33
C THR A 390 15.77 10.35 4.43
N THR A 391 15.27 11.59 4.51
CA THR A 391 15.65 12.52 5.61
C THR A 391 15.15 12.03 6.96
N GLN A 392 13.92 11.51 7.03
CA GLN A 392 13.35 10.93 8.25
C GLN A 392 14.12 9.67 8.70
N GLU A 393 14.52 8.81 7.77
CA GLU A 393 15.35 7.64 8.04
C GLU A 393 16.73 8.03 8.60
N VAL A 394 17.43 8.98 7.95
CA VAL A 394 18.73 9.49 8.41
C VAL A 394 18.62 10.16 9.79
N LEU A 395 17.54 10.88 10.06
CA LEU A 395 17.23 11.44 11.39
C LEU A 395 17.06 10.34 12.45
N SER A 396 16.38 9.25 12.10
CA SER A 396 16.07 8.15 13.03
C SER A 396 17.27 7.25 13.33
N GLN A 397 18.15 7.02 12.36
CA GLN A 397 19.26 6.06 12.47
C GLN A 397 20.57 6.73 12.94
N GLU A 398 21.04 7.78 12.26
CA GLU A 398 22.41 8.33 12.43
C GLU A 398 22.48 9.51 13.41
N LEU A 399 21.37 10.24 13.58
CA LEU A 399 21.30 11.50 14.34
C LEU A 399 20.41 11.42 15.58
N ALA A 400 20.03 10.22 16.00
CA ALA A 400 19.28 9.98 17.22
C ALA A 400 19.96 10.60 18.45
N GLY A 401 19.26 11.50 19.15
CA GLY A 401 19.73 12.15 20.38
C GLY A 401 20.28 13.58 20.21
N ILE A 402 20.36 14.13 18.99
CA ILE A 402 20.73 15.55 18.79
C ILE A 402 19.51 16.44 19.06
N HIS A 403 19.60 17.27 20.10
CA HIS A 403 18.48 18.10 20.56
C HIS A 403 17.99 19.12 19.51
N SER A 404 18.90 19.66 18.69
CA SER A 404 18.58 20.68 17.68
C SER A 404 17.61 20.22 16.60
N PHE A 405 17.52 18.91 16.32
CA PHE A 405 16.62 18.35 15.29
C PHE A 405 15.36 17.70 15.83
N ARG A 406 15.08 17.83 17.13
CA ARG A 406 13.91 17.22 17.79
C ARG A 406 12.58 17.56 17.09
N HIS A 407 12.47 18.79 16.58
CA HIS A 407 11.26 19.29 15.92
C HIS A 407 11.27 19.09 14.40
N LEU A 408 12.40 18.71 13.81
CA LEU A 408 12.50 18.56 12.35
C LEU A 408 11.69 17.35 11.87
N GLY A 409 11.70 16.24 12.60
CA GLY A 409 10.86 15.08 12.27
C GLY A 409 9.37 15.44 12.23
N SER A 410 8.87 16.21 13.21
CA SER A 410 7.50 16.71 13.19
C SER A 410 7.24 17.72 12.06
N GLN A 411 8.21 18.56 11.71
CA GLN A 411 8.08 19.50 10.59
C GLN A 411 8.02 18.79 9.25
N LEU A 412 8.84 17.74 9.04
CA LEU A 412 8.80 16.91 7.84
C LEU A 412 7.46 16.17 7.71
N ALA A 413 6.90 15.66 8.82
CA ALA A 413 5.57 15.04 8.83
C ALA A 413 4.44 16.05 8.55
N GLU A 414 4.56 17.31 8.99
CA GLU A 414 3.60 18.36 8.60
C GLU A 414 3.77 18.78 7.14
N LEU A 415 5.00 18.86 6.62
CA LEU A 415 5.25 19.10 5.19
C LEU A 415 4.65 18.00 4.33
N GLU A 416 4.78 16.73 4.73
CA GLU A 416 4.14 15.60 4.08
C GLU A 416 2.60 15.76 3.99
N LYS A 417 1.94 16.18 5.09
CA LYS A 417 0.50 16.48 5.09
C LYS A 417 0.11 17.67 4.19
N VAL A 418 0.99 18.66 4.07
CA VAL A 418 0.75 19.80 3.16
C VAL A 418 0.87 19.35 1.71
N ILE A 419 1.88 18.55 1.39
CA ILE A 419 2.07 17.95 0.05
C ILE A 419 0.84 17.13 -0.33
N ASP A 420 0.34 16.29 0.57
CA ASP A 420 -0.88 15.52 0.38
C ASP A 420 -2.11 16.39 0.04
N LYS A 421 -2.34 17.48 0.78
CA LYS A 421 -3.43 18.42 0.46
C LYS A 421 -3.24 19.13 -0.88
N MET A 422 -1.99 19.48 -1.23
CA MET A 422 -1.66 20.10 -2.52
C MET A 422 -1.93 19.13 -3.68
N MET A 423 -1.48 17.88 -3.55
CA MET A 423 -1.69 16.83 -4.54
C MET A 423 -3.17 16.55 -4.80
N GLN A 424 -3.99 16.45 -3.73
CA GLN A 424 -5.44 16.28 -3.87
C GLN A 424 -6.08 17.48 -4.59
N ALA A 425 -5.67 18.71 -4.24
CA ALA A 425 -6.19 19.91 -4.89
C ALA A 425 -5.80 19.99 -6.37
N ASP A 426 -4.57 19.62 -6.71
CA ASP A 426 -4.10 19.62 -8.10
C ASP A 426 -4.71 18.48 -8.92
N PHE A 427 -4.98 17.32 -8.29
CA PHE A 427 -5.74 16.23 -8.90
C PHE A 427 -7.17 16.67 -9.25
N VAL A 428 -7.88 17.34 -8.33
CA VAL A 428 -9.23 17.87 -8.61
C VAL A 428 -9.19 18.89 -9.75
N LYS A 429 -8.24 19.83 -9.73
CA LYS A 429 -8.08 20.79 -10.83
C LYS A 429 -7.83 20.10 -12.17
N TYR A 430 -6.98 19.06 -12.18
CA TYR A 430 -6.73 18.26 -13.37
C TYR A 430 -8.01 17.56 -13.84
N ALA A 431 -8.73 16.88 -12.94
CA ALA A 431 -9.98 16.19 -13.25
C ALA A 431 -11.04 17.13 -13.84
N THR A 432 -11.23 18.31 -13.22
CA THR A 432 -12.15 19.33 -13.72
C THR A 432 -11.70 19.88 -15.08
N ALA A 433 -10.40 20.10 -15.30
CA ALA A 433 -9.89 20.60 -16.58
C ALA A 433 -9.99 19.58 -17.72
N ASP A 434 -9.73 18.31 -17.42
CA ASP A 434 -9.79 17.19 -18.37
C ASP A 434 -11.24 16.90 -18.81
N LEU A 435 -12.16 16.86 -17.84
CA LEU A 435 -13.57 16.57 -18.10
C LEU A 435 -14.32 17.74 -18.77
N ASN A 436 -13.99 18.99 -18.43
CA ASN A 436 -14.64 20.19 -19.00
C ASN A 436 -13.94 20.74 -20.25
N ARG A 437 -12.98 20.01 -20.82
CA ARG A 437 -12.35 20.39 -22.10
C ARG A 437 -13.41 20.45 -23.21
N PRO A 438 -13.34 21.41 -24.16
CA PRO A 438 -14.23 21.45 -25.31
C PRO A 438 -14.33 20.09 -25.99
N LEU A 439 -15.54 19.69 -26.39
CA LEU A 439 -15.84 18.32 -26.85
C LEU A 439 -15.16 17.99 -28.20
N GLU A 440 -14.68 19.01 -28.93
CA GLU A 440 -13.98 18.89 -30.22
C GLU A 440 -12.47 18.58 -30.11
N ASP A 441 -11.91 18.70 -28.92
CA ASP A 441 -10.47 18.81 -28.74
C ASP A 441 -9.84 17.43 -28.51
N ARG A 442 -9.17 16.89 -29.56
CA ARG A 442 -8.65 15.50 -29.65
C ARG A 442 -7.30 15.25 -28.97
N GLN A 443 -6.53 16.28 -28.59
CA GLN A 443 -5.22 16.03 -27.98
C GLN A 443 -5.40 15.43 -26.58
N ASN A 444 -4.53 14.54 -26.13
CA ASN A 444 -4.57 14.09 -24.73
C ASN A 444 -4.01 15.19 -23.81
N SER A 445 -4.64 15.42 -22.65
CA SER A 445 -4.05 16.23 -21.58
C SER A 445 -2.68 15.63 -21.18
N SER A 446 -1.80 16.41 -20.54
CA SER A 446 -0.47 15.95 -20.12
C SER A 446 -0.56 14.73 -19.19
N VAL A 447 -0.54 13.53 -19.78
CA VAL A 447 -0.60 12.22 -19.10
C VAL A 447 0.51 12.13 -18.05
N GLU A 448 1.68 12.69 -18.34
CA GLU A 448 2.84 12.74 -17.44
C GLU A 448 2.53 13.40 -16.09
N LYS A 449 1.74 14.48 -16.07
CA LYS A 449 1.36 15.18 -14.83
C LYS A 449 0.36 14.35 -14.02
N LEU A 450 -0.59 13.71 -14.68
CA LEU A 450 -1.55 12.82 -14.03
C LEU A 450 -0.85 11.61 -13.40
N VAL A 451 0.05 10.98 -14.16
CA VAL A 451 0.84 9.83 -13.72
C VAL A 451 1.65 10.20 -12.47
N ALA A 452 2.36 11.34 -12.47
CA ALA A 452 3.12 11.80 -11.30
C ALA A 452 2.25 12.05 -10.05
N ILE A 453 1.06 12.65 -10.22
CA ILE A 453 0.12 12.91 -9.12
C ILE A 453 -0.43 11.58 -8.57
N VAL A 454 -0.86 10.67 -9.45
CA VAL A 454 -1.41 9.36 -9.04
C VAL A 454 -0.35 8.52 -8.36
N PHE A 455 0.89 8.48 -8.86
CA PHE A 455 2.00 7.78 -8.20
C PHE A 455 2.28 8.31 -6.79
N GLY A 456 2.32 9.64 -6.59
CA GLY A 456 2.51 10.19 -5.26
C GLY A 456 1.33 9.90 -4.31
N MET A 457 0.10 9.79 -4.83
CA MET A 457 -1.08 9.43 -4.02
C MET A 457 -1.10 7.95 -3.65
N LEU A 458 -0.69 7.07 -4.57
CA LEU A 458 -0.54 5.63 -4.31
C LEU A 458 0.51 5.37 -3.24
N ARG A 459 1.63 6.10 -3.27
CA ARG A 459 2.70 6.00 -2.26
C ARG A 459 2.26 6.40 -0.85
N GLN A 460 1.28 7.28 -0.73
CA GLN A 460 0.68 7.67 0.55
C GLN A 460 -0.49 6.75 0.98
N HIS A 461 -0.71 5.63 0.27
CA HIS A 461 -1.80 4.66 0.48
C HIS A 461 -3.20 5.28 0.40
N LYS A 462 -3.39 6.33 -0.41
CA LYS A 462 -4.69 6.99 -0.56
C LYS A 462 -5.34 6.64 -1.89
N TYR A 463 -6.42 5.86 -1.81
CA TYR A 463 -7.18 5.38 -2.97
C TYR A 463 -8.45 6.22 -3.27
N ASN A 464 -8.70 7.28 -2.48
CA ASN A 464 -9.91 8.10 -2.61
C ASN A 464 -9.98 8.89 -3.93
N PHE A 465 -8.89 8.96 -4.71
CA PHE A 465 -8.86 9.71 -5.97
C PHE A 465 -9.80 9.11 -7.02
N ILE A 466 -10.06 7.79 -7.00
CA ILE A 466 -11.02 7.14 -7.91
C ILE A 466 -12.44 7.67 -7.65
N ASP A 467 -12.82 7.78 -6.37
CA ASP A 467 -14.14 8.30 -5.98
C ASP A 467 -14.28 9.80 -6.25
N VAL A 468 -13.21 10.58 -6.06
CA VAL A 468 -13.19 12.01 -6.39
C VAL A 468 -13.36 12.24 -7.89
N TYR A 469 -12.62 11.51 -8.74
CA TYR A 469 -12.74 11.64 -10.19
C TYR A 469 -14.13 11.20 -10.67
N ARG A 470 -14.72 10.18 -10.05
CA ARG A 470 -16.09 9.75 -10.30
C ARG A 470 -17.12 10.83 -10.02
N GLU A 471 -17.07 11.45 -8.85
CA GLU A 471 -18.01 12.52 -8.49
C GLU A 471 -17.90 13.69 -9.47
N GLU A 472 -16.68 14.02 -9.89
CA GLU A 472 -16.43 15.07 -10.89
C GLU A 472 -16.96 14.66 -12.28
N ALA A 473 -16.73 13.42 -12.73
CA ALA A 473 -17.28 12.90 -13.98
C ALA A 473 -18.82 12.92 -13.98
N CYS A 474 -19.46 12.57 -12.85
CA CYS A 474 -20.91 12.66 -12.71
C CYS A 474 -21.42 14.10 -12.77
N THR A 475 -20.66 15.04 -12.22
CA THR A 475 -20.97 16.48 -12.26
C THR A 475 -20.80 17.04 -13.68
N ALA A 476 -19.72 16.69 -14.37
CA ALA A 476 -19.46 17.06 -15.75
C ALA A 476 -20.54 16.54 -16.70
N MET A 477 -20.92 15.25 -16.60
CA MET A 477 -22.03 14.69 -17.40
C MET A 477 -23.35 15.42 -17.14
N LYS A 478 -23.66 15.75 -15.88
CA LYS A 478 -24.87 16.51 -15.54
C LYS A 478 -24.83 17.92 -16.14
N ALA A 479 -23.68 18.58 -16.12
CA ALA A 479 -23.49 19.91 -16.70
C ALA A 479 -23.62 19.86 -18.22
N ALA A 480 -22.98 18.89 -18.88
CA ALA A 480 -23.04 18.69 -20.34
C ALA A 480 -24.48 18.47 -20.83
N VAL A 481 -25.25 17.57 -20.18
CA VAL A 481 -26.66 17.35 -20.51
C VAL A 481 -27.48 18.63 -20.32
N LYS A 482 -27.26 19.37 -19.22
CA LYS A 482 -27.98 20.63 -18.97
C LYS A 482 -27.64 21.67 -20.04
N GLN A 483 -26.38 21.81 -20.40
CA GLN A 483 -25.89 22.78 -21.38
C GLN A 483 -26.45 22.47 -22.77
N THR A 484 -26.37 21.22 -23.21
CA THR A 484 -26.92 20.77 -24.51
C THR A 484 -28.43 21.04 -24.59
N VAL A 485 -29.18 20.79 -23.51
CA VAL A 485 -30.62 21.11 -23.46
C VAL A 485 -30.88 22.61 -23.54
N VAL A 486 -30.06 23.45 -22.90
CA VAL A 486 -30.19 24.92 -22.97
C VAL A 486 -29.88 25.42 -24.37
N GLU A 487 -28.83 24.91 -25.01
CA GLU A 487 -28.42 25.26 -26.37
C GLU A 487 -29.53 24.90 -27.37
N ALA A 488 -30.02 23.66 -27.36
CA ALA A 488 -31.09 23.24 -28.26
C ALA A 488 -32.41 24.00 -28.07
N VAL A 489 -32.76 24.36 -26.82
CA VAL A 489 -33.93 25.20 -26.54
C VAL A 489 -33.72 26.62 -27.07
N SER A 490 -32.52 27.18 -26.93
CA SER A 490 -32.20 28.52 -27.44
C SER A 490 -32.16 28.60 -28.98
N THR A 491 -31.77 27.51 -29.66
CA THR A 491 -31.80 27.45 -31.13
C THR A 491 -33.21 27.27 -31.70
N ALA A 492 -34.16 26.80 -30.89
CA ALA A 492 -35.54 26.53 -31.29
C ALA A 492 -36.48 27.75 -31.12
N ASP A 493 -35.93 28.96 -30.93
CA ASP A 493 -36.62 30.22 -30.64
C ASP A 493 -37.49 30.79 -31.80
N ASP A 494 -38.43 29.98 -32.30
CA ASP A 494 -39.68 30.42 -32.94
C ASP A 494 -40.89 30.29 -31.98
N ILE A 495 -40.65 29.97 -30.69
CA ILE A 495 -41.69 29.76 -29.68
C ILE A 495 -41.69 30.93 -28.69
N ASN A 496 -42.51 31.93 -29.01
CA ASN A 496 -42.91 33.11 -28.23
C ASN A 496 -42.49 33.11 -26.73
N VAL A 497 -41.36 33.75 -26.43
CA VAL A 497 -40.68 33.79 -25.12
C VAL A 497 -41.48 34.55 -24.04
N GLU A 498 -42.57 35.25 -24.38
CA GLU A 498 -43.30 36.08 -23.41
C GLU A 498 -44.17 35.31 -22.40
N GLY A 499 -44.28 33.97 -22.49
CA GLY A 499 -45.13 33.16 -21.60
C GLY A 499 -44.44 32.12 -20.71
N ALA A 500 -43.15 31.82 -20.89
CA ALA A 500 -42.53 30.60 -20.34
C ALA A 500 -41.83 30.81 -18.98
N VAL A 501 -42.59 31.08 -17.92
CA VAL A 501 -42.12 30.93 -16.52
C VAL A 501 -42.26 29.46 -16.10
N GLY A 502 -41.49 28.57 -16.73
CA GLY A 502 -41.52 27.12 -16.51
C GLY A 502 -40.13 26.52 -16.29
N SER A 503 -40.05 25.27 -15.82
CA SER A 503 -38.77 24.57 -15.65
C SER A 503 -38.12 24.26 -17.01
N LEU A 504 -36.80 24.04 -17.07
CA LEU A 504 -36.09 23.63 -18.31
C LEU A 504 -36.73 22.39 -18.96
N ALA A 505 -37.29 21.50 -18.14
CA ALA A 505 -38.01 20.32 -18.61
C ALA A 505 -39.34 20.67 -19.30
N ASP A 506 -39.98 21.78 -18.96
CA ASP A 506 -41.21 22.26 -19.61
C ASP A 506 -40.88 22.98 -20.93
N GLN A 507 -39.77 23.72 -20.99
CA GLN A 507 -39.27 24.31 -22.24
C GLN A 507 -38.86 23.23 -23.25
N MET A 508 -38.16 22.18 -22.81
CA MET A 508 -37.82 21.02 -23.65
C MET A 508 -39.06 20.30 -24.20
N ARG A 509 -40.24 20.39 -23.57
CA ARG A 509 -41.49 19.79 -24.08
C ARG A 509 -42.07 20.54 -25.28
N LEU A 510 -41.67 21.79 -25.51
CA LEU A 510 -42.18 22.60 -26.63
C LEU A 510 -41.51 22.26 -27.97
N LEU A 511 -40.36 21.58 -27.95
CA LEU A 511 -39.65 21.12 -29.16
C LEU A 511 -40.52 20.16 -29.99
N ASN A 512 -40.39 20.20 -31.32
CA ASN A 512 -41.00 19.18 -32.19
C ASN A 512 -40.22 17.84 -32.10
N PHE A 513 -40.76 16.76 -32.68
CA PHE A 513 -40.09 15.44 -32.60
C PHE A 513 -38.70 15.43 -33.27
N PRO A 514 -38.51 15.95 -34.49
CA PRO A 514 -37.18 16.02 -35.12
C PRO A 514 -36.14 16.79 -34.30
N GLN A 515 -36.47 18.00 -33.83
CA GLN A 515 -35.59 18.83 -33.00
C GLN A 515 -35.24 18.15 -31.68
N TRP A 516 -36.22 17.49 -31.06
CA TRP A 516 -35.97 16.73 -29.84
C TRP A 516 -35.08 15.49 -30.08
N MET A 517 -35.22 14.84 -31.24
CA MET A 517 -34.40 13.71 -31.62
C MET A 517 -32.95 14.13 -31.92
N GLU A 518 -32.75 15.28 -32.57
CA GLU A 518 -31.43 15.91 -32.75
C GLU A 518 -30.78 16.22 -31.40
N LEU A 519 -31.51 16.87 -30.48
CA LEU A 519 -31.06 17.10 -29.10
C LEU A 519 -30.67 15.78 -28.40
N LEU A 520 -31.46 14.72 -28.55
CA LEU A 520 -31.16 13.44 -27.91
C LEU A 520 -29.89 12.81 -28.48
N ASN A 521 -29.68 12.87 -29.79
CA ASN A 521 -28.47 12.40 -30.43
C ASN A 521 -27.24 13.22 -30.02
N GLU A 522 -27.38 14.55 -29.92
CA GLU A 522 -26.30 15.43 -29.44
C GLU A 522 -25.95 15.13 -27.98
N ILE A 523 -26.95 14.87 -27.13
CA ILE A 523 -26.72 14.39 -25.75
C ILE A 523 -25.96 13.05 -25.76
N PHE A 524 -26.33 12.11 -26.62
CA PHE A 524 -25.64 10.82 -26.73
C PHE A 524 -24.19 10.99 -27.16
N GLU A 525 -23.92 11.76 -28.21
CA GLU A 525 -22.54 12.04 -28.67
C GLU A 525 -21.70 12.71 -27.58
N ASN A 526 -22.24 13.76 -26.93
CA ASN A 526 -21.55 14.48 -25.86
C ASN A 526 -21.24 13.57 -24.67
N LEU A 527 -22.17 12.70 -24.29
CA LEU A 527 -21.95 11.72 -23.23
C LEU A 527 -20.95 10.63 -23.66
N THR A 528 -20.99 10.16 -24.91
CA THR A 528 -20.03 9.17 -25.41
C THR A 528 -18.61 9.75 -25.42
N VAL A 529 -18.41 11.01 -25.79
CA VAL A 529 -17.10 11.68 -25.71
C VAL A 529 -16.58 11.72 -24.26
N ILE A 530 -17.42 12.12 -23.30
CA ILE A 530 -17.02 12.13 -21.88
C ILE A 530 -16.72 10.71 -21.39
N LEU A 531 -17.51 9.71 -21.76
CA LEU A 531 -17.27 8.30 -21.38
C LEU A 531 -15.97 7.75 -22.00
N ARG A 532 -15.62 8.12 -23.23
CA ARG A 532 -14.33 7.76 -23.85
C ARG A 532 -13.16 8.40 -23.09
N ARG A 533 -13.27 9.67 -22.65
CA ARG A 533 -12.26 10.33 -21.81
C ARG A 533 -12.10 9.62 -20.46
N VAL A 534 -13.21 9.27 -19.81
CA VAL A 534 -13.21 8.50 -18.57
C VAL A 534 -12.56 7.13 -18.76
N LYS A 535 -12.76 6.47 -19.90
CA LYS A 535 -12.09 5.21 -20.25
C LYS A 535 -10.58 5.39 -20.43
N ALA A 536 -10.14 6.42 -21.13
CA ALA A 536 -8.71 6.72 -21.26
C ALA A 536 -8.04 6.96 -19.89
N PHE A 537 -8.70 7.70 -19.00
CA PHE A 537 -8.25 7.88 -17.62
C PHE A 537 -8.20 6.55 -16.82
N HIS A 538 -9.23 5.72 -16.97
CA HIS A 538 -9.27 4.37 -16.39
C HIS A 538 -8.07 3.53 -16.86
N ASP A 539 -7.75 3.55 -18.15
CA ASP A 539 -6.67 2.74 -18.73
C ASP A 539 -5.29 3.23 -18.26
N VAL A 540 -5.07 4.55 -18.21
CA VAL A 540 -3.84 5.15 -17.64
C VAL A 540 -3.67 4.77 -16.17
N ILE A 541 -4.72 4.84 -15.36
CA ILE A 541 -4.63 4.48 -13.93
C ILE A 541 -4.46 2.98 -13.73
N SER A 542 -5.12 2.16 -14.55
CA SER A 542 -4.91 0.72 -14.54
C SER A 542 -3.43 0.40 -14.77
N GLU A 543 -2.80 1.08 -15.74
CA GLU A 543 -1.38 0.90 -16.03
C GLU A 543 -0.49 1.38 -14.88
N VAL A 544 -0.76 2.56 -14.31
CA VAL A 544 -0.02 3.08 -13.15
C VAL A 544 -0.13 2.14 -11.93
N ILE A 545 -1.30 1.58 -11.68
CA ILE A 545 -1.51 0.62 -10.58
C ILE A 545 -0.78 -0.71 -10.86
N ASN A 546 -0.74 -1.17 -12.12
CA ASN A 546 0.04 -2.36 -12.51
C ASN A 546 1.54 -2.14 -12.28
N VAL A 547 2.07 -1.00 -12.72
CA VAL A 547 3.48 -0.62 -12.53
C VAL A 547 3.82 -0.48 -11.04
N ALA A 548 2.97 0.18 -10.25
CA ALA A 548 3.17 0.35 -8.80
C ALA A 548 3.11 -0.99 -8.02
N ALA A 549 2.47 -2.01 -8.58
CA ALA A 549 2.43 -3.37 -8.02
C ALA A 549 3.58 -4.28 -8.53
N GLY A 550 4.51 -3.75 -9.34
CA GLY A 550 5.63 -4.51 -9.90
C GLY A 550 5.21 -5.55 -10.95
N ARG A 551 4.02 -5.40 -11.55
CA ARG A 551 3.47 -6.30 -12.57
C ARG A 551 3.68 -5.70 -13.95
N ASP A 552 4.90 -5.81 -14.44
CA ASP A 552 5.21 -5.40 -15.80
C ASP A 552 4.60 -6.38 -16.81
N VAL A 553 3.59 -5.94 -17.58
CA VAL A 553 2.84 -6.79 -18.52
C VAL A 553 3.71 -7.16 -19.74
N HIS A 554 4.76 -6.38 -20.04
CA HIS A 554 5.53 -6.50 -21.28
C HIS A 554 6.66 -7.55 -21.25
N HIS A 555 7.05 -8.09 -20.09
CA HIS A 555 8.12 -9.10 -20.05
C HIS A 555 7.68 -10.52 -20.43
N THR A 556 6.37 -10.77 -20.61
CA THR A 556 5.82 -12.13 -20.80
C THR A 556 5.65 -12.54 -22.27
N GLN A 557 5.61 -11.61 -23.23
CA GLN A 557 5.44 -11.94 -24.66
C GLN A 557 6.75 -12.31 -25.36
N HIS A 558 7.89 -11.76 -24.95
CA HIS A 558 9.16 -12.02 -25.64
C HIS A 558 9.80 -13.38 -25.31
N ARG A 559 9.35 -14.09 -24.25
CA ARG A 559 9.90 -15.39 -23.84
C ARG A 559 9.24 -16.61 -24.51
N LYS A 560 8.09 -16.44 -25.17
CA LYS A 560 7.36 -17.56 -25.82
C LYS A 560 7.59 -17.69 -27.33
N VAL A 561 8.36 -16.81 -27.97
CA VAL A 561 8.54 -16.81 -29.44
C VAL A 561 9.77 -17.62 -29.91
N VAL A 562 10.64 -18.11 -29.02
CA VAL A 562 11.87 -18.83 -29.44
C VAL A 562 11.69 -20.35 -29.62
N GLU A 563 10.55 -20.96 -29.24
CA GLU A 563 10.40 -22.43 -29.31
C GLU A 563 9.45 -23.00 -30.38
N ASN A 564 8.71 -22.19 -31.14
CA ASN A 564 7.77 -22.71 -32.16
C ASN A 564 8.07 -22.24 -33.59
N GLY A 565 9.35 -22.24 -33.97
CA GLY A 565 9.80 -22.01 -35.34
C GLY A 565 9.99 -23.32 -36.12
N ALA A 566 8.90 -24.02 -36.47
CA ALA A 566 8.92 -24.99 -37.58
C ALA A 566 7.50 -25.34 -38.07
N GLN A 567 7.32 -25.25 -39.40
CA GLN A 567 6.20 -25.78 -40.21
C GLN A 567 4.94 -24.90 -40.29
N HIS A 568 4.75 -24.14 -41.38
CA HIS A 568 4.21 -24.57 -42.67
C HIS A 568 3.87 -23.33 -43.53
N ILE A 569 4.29 -23.33 -44.80
CA ILE A 569 3.97 -22.35 -45.85
C ILE A 569 2.79 -22.90 -46.69
N GLN A 570 2.07 -22.00 -47.40
CA GLN A 570 1.00 -22.17 -48.42
C GLN A 570 -0.43 -22.10 -47.86
N ASP A 571 -1.43 -21.44 -48.45
CA ASP A 571 -1.65 -20.61 -49.66
C ASP A 571 -2.96 -19.82 -49.33
N GLY A 572 -3.15 -18.52 -49.60
CA GLY A 572 -3.50 -17.97 -50.91
C GLY A 572 -5.02 -17.69 -51.07
N ARG A 573 -5.46 -16.42 -50.88
CA ARG A 573 -6.25 -15.57 -51.81
C ARG A 573 -7.19 -14.56 -51.10
N PRO A 574 -7.34 -13.31 -51.58
CA PRO A 574 -7.83 -12.16 -50.82
C PRO A 574 -9.32 -11.83 -51.07
N GLN A 575 -9.92 -11.08 -50.15
CA GLN A 575 -11.19 -10.40 -50.38
C GLN A 575 -11.14 -8.99 -49.77
N GLU A 576 -11.47 -8.03 -50.62
CA GLU A 576 -11.44 -6.58 -50.45
C GLU A 576 -12.52 -6.09 -49.45
N GLY A 577 -12.25 -4.99 -48.73
CA GLY A 577 -13.29 -4.23 -48.02
C GLY A 577 -12.83 -3.34 -46.87
N GLU A 578 -12.44 -2.10 -47.22
CA GLU A 578 -12.61 -0.84 -46.48
C GLU A 578 -11.84 -0.59 -45.16
N ASP A 579 -10.81 0.25 -45.31
CA ASP A 579 -10.05 0.97 -44.30
C ASP A 579 -10.92 1.91 -43.45
N THR A 580 -10.76 1.85 -42.13
CA THR A 580 -10.93 3.03 -41.25
C THR A 580 -9.83 3.03 -40.18
N ASN A 581 -9.08 4.14 -40.19
CA ASN A 581 -7.84 4.44 -39.46
C ASN A 581 -7.99 4.55 -37.93
N ASP A 582 -8.23 3.45 -37.21
CA ASP A 582 -8.27 3.46 -35.73
C ASP A 582 -7.06 2.77 -35.08
N GLU A 583 -6.18 2.12 -35.86
CA GLU A 583 -5.04 1.35 -35.30
C GLU A 583 -3.75 2.17 -35.11
N GLU A 584 -3.63 3.36 -35.70
CA GLU A 584 -2.41 4.18 -35.56
C GLU A 584 -2.36 5.04 -34.27
N GLU A 585 -3.49 5.29 -33.58
CA GLU A 585 -3.50 6.14 -32.36
C GLU A 585 -3.13 5.39 -31.07
N GLN A 586 -3.16 4.04 -31.04
CA GLN A 586 -2.80 3.25 -29.85
C GLN A 586 -1.27 3.03 -29.69
N GLU A 587 -0.51 2.98 -30.77
CA GLU A 587 0.95 2.78 -30.71
C GLU A 587 1.69 4.03 -30.19
N GLU A 588 1.25 5.24 -30.51
CA GLU A 588 1.89 6.47 -30.02
C GLU A 588 1.72 6.69 -28.51
N SER A 589 0.57 6.33 -27.92
CA SER A 589 0.36 6.48 -26.46
C SER A 589 1.20 5.50 -25.64
N SER A 590 1.49 4.32 -26.19
CA SER A 590 2.30 3.28 -25.53
C SER A 590 3.80 3.66 -25.48
N THR A 591 4.30 4.35 -26.51
CA THR A 591 5.73 4.73 -26.63
C THR A 591 6.11 5.94 -25.78
N VAL A 592 5.16 6.84 -25.49
CA VAL A 592 5.38 7.99 -24.58
C VAL A 592 5.52 7.52 -23.13
N LEU A 593 4.70 6.55 -22.70
CA LEU A 593 4.73 5.98 -21.35
C LEU A 593 6.07 5.28 -21.03
N SER A 594 6.62 4.51 -21.97
CA SER A 594 7.92 3.82 -21.80
C SER A 594 9.09 4.80 -21.59
N ARG A 595 8.98 6.01 -22.14
CA ARG A 595 10.04 7.03 -22.07
C ARG A 595 10.00 7.85 -20.79
N SER A 596 8.82 8.03 -20.19
CA SER A 596 8.64 8.72 -18.91
C SER A 596 8.92 7.84 -17.68
N ILE A 597 8.80 6.51 -17.79
CA ILE A 597 8.99 5.57 -16.67
C ILE A 597 10.47 5.14 -16.52
N SER A 598 11.36 5.46 -17.48
CA SER A 598 12.80 5.15 -17.42
C SER A 598 13.61 5.97 -16.40
N LEU A 599 12.96 6.58 -15.40
CA LEU A 599 13.61 7.19 -14.25
C LEU A 599 13.30 6.31 -13.03
N HIS A 600 14.35 5.63 -12.53
CA HIS A 600 14.46 4.80 -11.32
C HIS A 600 14.53 3.28 -11.54
N ASP A 601 15.77 2.82 -11.68
CA ASP A 601 16.44 1.60 -11.15
C ASP A 601 15.74 0.23 -11.15
N GLU A 602 16.52 -0.83 -11.42
CA GLU A 602 16.11 -2.25 -11.47
C GLU A 602 15.65 -2.85 -10.12
N ASP A 603 15.44 -2.04 -9.09
CA ASP A 603 14.92 -2.44 -7.77
C ASP A 603 13.71 -1.56 -7.40
N ALA A 604 12.60 -1.66 -8.14
CA ALA A 604 11.35 -0.98 -7.78
C ALA A 604 10.75 -1.65 -6.53
N ASP A 605 10.91 -1.02 -5.36
CA ASP A 605 10.19 -1.37 -4.13
C ASP A 605 8.69 -1.50 -4.44
N ILE A 606 8.07 -2.65 -4.11
CA ILE A 606 6.63 -2.88 -4.30
C ILE A 606 5.86 -1.81 -3.51
N MET A 607 5.29 -0.83 -4.21
CA MET A 607 4.61 0.31 -3.58
C MET A 607 3.18 -0.05 -3.14
N VAL A 608 2.55 -1.03 -3.80
CA VAL A 608 1.17 -1.46 -3.51
C VAL A 608 1.16 -2.93 -3.11
N ALA A 609 0.67 -3.21 -1.89
CA ALA A 609 0.51 -4.59 -1.42
C ALA A 609 -0.58 -5.32 -2.23
N GLU A 610 -0.40 -6.63 -2.45
CA GLU A 610 -1.32 -7.49 -3.19
C GLU A 610 -2.83 -7.33 -2.85
N PRO A 611 -3.27 -7.30 -1.58
CA PRO A 611 -4.69 -7.11 -1.25
C PRO A 611 -5.21 -5.70 -1.60
N GLU A 612 -4.35 -4.68 -1.54
CA GLU A 612 -4.71 -3.30 -1.86
C GLU A 612 -4.81 -3.10 -3.38
N TYR A 613 -3.92 -3.74 -4.14
CA TYR A 613 -3.99 -3.80 -5.60
C TYR A 613 -5.31 -4.39 -6.09
N VAL A 614 -5.71 -5.56 -5.56
CA VAL A 614 -6.97 -6.22 -5.94
C VAL A 614 -8.17 -5.32 -5.62
N LYS A 615 -8.14 -4.62 -4.47
CA LYS A 615 -9.19 -3.67 -4.09
C LYS A 615 -9.24 -2.47 -5.03
N ALA A 616 -8.09 -1.87 -5.35
CA ALA A 616 -8.01 -0.72 -6.25
C ALA A 616 -8.48 -1.08 -7.67
N MET A 617 -8.07 -2.23 -8.19
CA MET A 617 -8.50 -2.70 -9.52
C MET A 617 -9.99 -3.05 -9.59
N ASN A 618 -10.57 -3.62 -8.53
CA ASN A 618 -12.01 -3.85 -8.48
C ASN A 618 -12.78 -2.51 -8.40
N ASN A 619 -12.32 -1.58 -7.56
CA ASN A 619 -12.91 -0.24 -7.47
C ASN A 619 -12.83 0.51 -8.82
N LEU A 620 -11.74 0.35 -9.56
CA LEU A 620 -11.54 0.96 -10.88
C LEU A 620 -12.51 0.38 -11.94
N LYS A 621 -12.74 -0.94 -11.92
CA LYS A 621 -13.75 -1.59 -12.77
C LYS A 621 -15.17 -1.16 -12.42
N ASP A 622 -15.49 -1.11 -11.13
CA ASP A 622 -16.80 -0.65 -10.65
C ASP A 622 -17.01 0.86 -10.90
N PHE A 623 -15.93 1.64 -10.94
CA PHE A 623 -15.92 3.04 -11.36
C PHE A 623 -16.44 3.25 -12.76
N LEU A 624 -15.85 2.58 -13.75
CA LEU A 624 -16.24 2.74 -15.15
C LEU A 624 -17.71 2.36 -15.36
N CYS A 625 -18.15 1.26 -14.76
CA CYS A 625 -19.51 0.77 -14.95
C CYS A 625 -20.59 1.62 -14.27
N GLN A 626 -20.34 2.10 -13.04
CA GLN A 626 -21.31 2.99 -12.39
C GLN A 626 -21.34 4.39 -13.05
N THR A 627 -20.25 4.84 -13.68
CA THR A 627 -20.23 6.09 -14.47
C THR A 627 -21.10 5.94 -15.73
N CYS A 628 -21.02 4.79 -16.41
CA CYS A 628 -21.93 4.44 -17.52
C CYS A 628 -23.39 4.34 -17.06
N GLU A 629 -23.65 3.73 -15.90
CA GLU A 629 -24.99 3.70 -15.28
C GLU A 629 -25.51 5.12 -14.99
N HIS A 630 -24.65 6.03 -14.53
CA HIS A 630 -25.04 7.42 -14.32
C HIS A 630 -25.39 8.13 -15.63
N ALA A 631 -24.64 7.92 -16.71
CA ALA A 631 -24.96 8.44 -18.04
C ALA A 631 -26.34 7.94 -18.50
N HIS A 632 -26.60 6.64 -18.36
CA HIS A 632 -27.91 6.07 -18.67
C HIS A 632 -29.03 6.68 -17.83
N ASP A 633 -28.83 6.88 -16.52
CA ASP A 633 -29.82 7.51 -15.64
C ASP A 633 -30.13 8.97 -16.04
N ARG A 634 -29.15 9.69 -16.58
CA ARG A 634 -29.38 11.05 -17.12
C ARG A 634 -30.22 11.01 -18.39
N CYS A 635 -29.91 10.10 -19.32
CA CYS A 635 -30.71 9.89 -20.53
C CYS A 635 -32.15 9.46 -20.19
N VAL A 636 -32.32 8.56 -19.21
CA VAL A 636 -33.65 8.17 -18.70
C VAL A 636 -34.42 9.37 -18.18
N LYS A 637 -33.78 10.29 -17.43
CA LYS A 637 -34.45 11.51 -16.95
C LYS A 637 -34.91 12.43 -18.08
N VAL A 638 -34.13 12.56 -19.16
CA VAL A 638 -34.51 13.33 -20.36
C VAL A 638 -35.71 12.67 -21.06
N ILE A 639 -35.66 11.35 -21.27
CA ILE A 639 -36.74 10.59 -21.90
C ILE A 639 -38.02 10.66 -21.05
N VAL A 640 -37.94 10.46 -19.72
CA VAL A 640 -39.09 10.52 -18.82
C VAL A 640 -39.67 11.94 -18.75
N ALA A 641 -38.83 12.98 -18.75
CA ALA A 641 -39.29 14.36 -18.79
C ALA A 641 -40.07 14.70 -20.06
N ARG A 642 -39.69 14.08 -21.20
CA ARG A 642 -40.42 14.18 -22.48
C ARG A 642 -41.65 13.27 -22.55
N ALA A 643 -41.60 12.10 -21.92
CA ALA A 643 -42.70 11.13 -21.87
C ALA A 643 -43.90 11.64 -21.06
N LYS A 644 -43.67 12.60 -20.15
CA LYS A 644 -44.71 13.29 -19.40
C LYS A 644 -45.75 13.89 -20.36
N ASP A 645 -47.03 13.85 -19.97
CA ASP A 645 -48.18 14.24 -20.79
C ASP A 645 -48.48 13.31 -22.00
N GLY A 646 -47.81 12.16 -22.07
CA GLY A 646 -48.05 11.12 -23.06
C GLY A 646 -47.58 11.49 -24.47
N PHE A 647 -46.64 12.42 -24.62
CA PHE A 647 -46.12 12.84 -25.93
C PHE A 647 -45.49 11.67 -26.69
N LEU A 648 -44.60 10.92 -26.03
CA LEU A 648 -43.94 9.73 -26.62
C LEU A 648 -44.90 8.55 -26.85
N GLU A 649 -46.14 8.62 -26.37
CA GLU A 649 -47.17 7.63 -26.69
C GLU A 649 -47.91 7.98 -27.99
N LYS A 650 -47.84 9.24 -28.44
CA LYS A 650 -48.55 9.78 -29.62
C LYS A 650 -47.70 9.84 -30.89
N ILE A 651 -46.41 9.49 -30.81
CA ILE A 651 -45.50 9.53 -31.96
C ILE A 651 -45.83 8.42 -32.98
N GLY A 652 -45.41 8.59 -34.23
CA GLY A 652 -45.59 7.57 -35.27
C GLY A 652 -44.75 6.32 -35.00
N SER A 653 -45.05 5.20 -35.68
CA SER A 653 -44.25 3.97 -35.54
C SER A 653 -42.81 4.17 -36.03
N ASN A 654 -42.61 4.82 -37.19
CA ASN A 654 -41.28 5.16 -37.71
C ASN A 654 -40.47 6.05 -36.76
N ASP A 655 -41.13 7.03 -36.14
CA ASP A 655 -40.52 7.94 -35.15
C ASP A 655 -40.09 7.15 -33.91
N PHE A 656 -40.93 6.23 -33.43
CA PHE A 656 -40.60 5.35 -32.32
C PHE A 656 -39.42 4.42 -32.64
N VAL A 657 -39.33 3.88 -33.86
CA VAL A 657 -38.19 3.05 -34.30
C VAL A 657 -36.90 3.84 -34.32
N THR A 658 -36.95 5.09 -34.80
CA THR A 658 -35.80 6.00 -34.82
C THR A 658 -35.29 6.24 -33.39
N LEU A 659 -36.21 6.51 -32.46
CA LEU A 659 -35.90 6.65 -31.03
C LEU A 659 -35.32 5.37 -30.42
N ALA A 660 -35.95 4.22 -30.68
CA ALA A 660 -35.49 2.93 -30.16
C ALA A 660 -34.09 2.57 -30.67
N SER A 661 -33.82 2.83 -31.95
CA SER A 661 -32.54 2.56 -32.59
C SER A 661 -31.42 3.44 -32.03
N ALA A 662 -31.68 4.74 -31.82
CA ALA A 662 -30.72 5.65 -31.20
C ALA A 662 -30.39 5.27 -29.75
N ILE A 663 -31.41 4.89 -28.98
CA ILE A 663 -31.22 4.40 -27.60
C ILE A 663 -30.41 3.10 -27.57
N GLU A 664 -30.69 2.15 -28.47
CA GLU A 664 -29.94 0.89 -28.52
C GLU A 664 -28.49 1.12 -28.96
N ARG A 665 -28.26 2.01 -29.94
CA ARG A 665 -26.90 2.39 -30.38
C ARG A 665 -26.08 2.96 -29.23
N PHE A 666 -26.61 3.95 -28.51
CA PHE A 666 -25.93 4.54 -27.36
C PHE A 666 -25.70 3.51 -26.24
N ALA A 667 -26.70 2.66 -25.95
CA ALA A 667 -26.55 1.61 -24.96
C ALA A 667 -25.47 0.58 -25.34
N SER A 668 -25.34 0.24 -26.63
CA SER A 668 -24.28 -0.62 -27.15
C SER A 668 -22.89 0.03 -27.09
N GLU A 669 -22.78 1.33 -27.37
CA GLU A 669 -21.52 2.08 -27.21
C GLU A 669 -21.06 2.10 -25.74
N CYS A 670 -21.98 2.33 -24.79
CA CYS A 670 -21.69 2.23 -23.35
C CYS A 670 -21.27 0.81 -22.93
N GLU A 671 -21.87 -0.23 -23.52
CA GLU A 671 -21.48 -1.63 -23.31
C GLU A 671 -20.06 -1.92 -23.79
N HIS A 672 -19.66 -1.37 -24.94
CA HIS A 672 -18.30 -1.49 -25.45
C HIS A 672 -17.29 -0.77 -24.55
N ILE A 673 -17.69 0.35 -23.92
CA ILE A 673 -16.84 1.12 -23.02
C ILE A 673 -16.62 0.38 -21.69
N CYS A 674 -17.67 -0.01 -20.95
CA CYS A 674 -17.56 -0.65 -19.62
C CYS A 674 -17.45 -2.19 -19.64
N GLY A 675 -17.81 -2.86 -20.75
CA GLY A 675 -17.82 -4.31 -20.86
C GLY A 675 -18.97 -5.01 -20.10
N ARG A 676 -19.91 -4.25 -19.52
CA ARG A 676 -21.10 -4.77 -18.82
C ARG A 676 -22.37 -4.19 -19.43
N LYS A 677 -23.38 -5.06 -19.60
CA LYS A 677 -24.72 -4.66 -20.03
C LYS A 677 -25.47 -3.93 -18.93
N SER A 678 -25.80 -2.66 -19.19
CA SER A 678 -26.67 -1.89 -18.30
C SER A 678 -28.10 -1.91 -18.82
N MET A 679 -29.05 -2.14 -17.91
CA MET A 679 -30.47 -2.36 -18.22
C MET A 679 -31.35 -1.14 -17.91
N SER A 680 -30.83 -0.07 -17.31
CA SER A 680 -31.67 1.07 -16.89
C SER A 680 -32.30 1.80 -18.09
N LEU A 681 -31.50 2.15 -19.09
CA LEU A 681 -31.98 2.82 -20.30
C LEU A 681 -32.90 1.92 -21.14
N ARG A 682 -32.51 0.65 -21.36
CA ARG A 682 -33.34 -0.34 -22.07
C ARG A 682 -34.65 -0.64 -21.34
N GLY A 683 -34.62 -0.68 -20.02
CA GLY A 683 -35.82 -0.83 -19.19
C GLY A 683 -36.77 0.36 -19.35
N SER A 684 -36.24 1.59 -19.44
CA SER A 684 -37.04 2.78 -19.74
C SER A 684 -37.63 2.74 -21.16
N LEU A 685 -36.85 2.33 -22.16
CA LEU A 685 -37.35 2.14 -23.53
C LEU A 685 -38.46 1.09 -23.58
N GLN A 686 -38.29 -0.06 -22.92
CA GLN A 686 -39.31 -1.10 -22.86
C GLN A 686 -40.59 -0.61 -22.17
N SER A 687 -40.46 0.16 -21.09
CA SER A 687 -41.60 0.78 -20.41
C SER A 687 -42.35 1.73 -21.34
N GLN A 688 -41.63 2.55 -22.11
CA GLN A 688 -42.23 3.46 -23.09
C GLN A 688 -42.86 2.71 -24.28
N ALA A 689 -42.24 1.63 -24.74
CA ALA A 689 -42.78 0.75 -25.78
C ALA A 689 -44.12 0.15 -25.33
N ASN A 690 -44.20 -0.38 -24.12
CA ASN A 690 -45.44 -0.94 -23.57
C ASN A 690 -46.56 0.12 -23.47
N ARG A 691 -46.22 1.37 -23.10
CA ARG A 691 -47.20 2.46 -23.05
C ARG A 691 -47.70 2.85 -24.45
N PHE A 692 -46.79 2.97 -25.41
CA PHE A 692 -47.12 3.20 -26.82
C PHE A 692 -48.06 2.10 -27.34
N VAL A 693 -47.73 0.83 -27.10
CA VAL A 693 -48.54 -0.33 -27.49
C VAL A 693 -49.93 -0.31 -26.86
N ASN A 694 -50.02 -0.07 -25.56
CA ASN A 694 -51.29 -0.02 -24.86
C ASN A 694 -52.20 1.06 -25.45
N ARG A 695 -51.67 2.26 -25.67
CA ARG A 695 -52.41 3.36 -26.28
C ARG A 695 -52.82 3.04 -27.72
N PHE A 696 -51.88 2.54 -28.53
CA PHE A 696 -52.14 2.12 -29.91
C PHE A 696 -53.31 1.14 -29.94
N HIS A 697 -53.32 0.14 -29.06
CA HIS A 697 -54.39 -0.83 -28.97
C HIS A 697 -55.73 -0.23 -28.51
N GLU A 698 -55.74 0.56 -27.45
CA GLU A 698 -56.97 1.19 -26.95
C GLU A 698 -57.61 2.10 -27.99
N GLU A 699 -56.82 2.89 -28.73
CA GLU A 699 -57.33 3.74 -29.81
C GLU A 699 -58.01 2.92 -30.93
N ARG A 700 -57.40 1.80 -31.36
CA ARG A 700 -57.97 0.93 -32.41
C ARG A 700 -59.18 0.16 -31.90
N LYS A 701 -59.13 -0.34 -30.67
CA LYS A 701 -60.24 -1.07 -30.02
C LYS A 701 -61.45 -0.17 -29.84
N GLN A 702 -61.25 1.05 -29.33
CA GLN A 702 -62.32 2.03 -29.15
C GLN A 702 -62.90 2.46 -30.50
N LYS A 703 -62.06 2.74 -31.50
CA LYS A 703 -62.50 3.05 -32.86
C LYS A 703 -63.36 1.93 -33.45
N LEU A 704 -62.90 0.68 -33.36
CA LEU A 704 -63.64 -0.48 -33.83
C LEU A 704 -64.97 -0.65 -33.12
N SER A 705 -64.99 -0.56 -31.78
CA SER A 705 -66.23 -0.68 -30.99
C SER A 705 -67.24 0.40 -31.35
N ASN A 706 -66.80 1.66 -31.48
CA ASN A 706 -67.68 2.77 -31.81
C ASN A 706 -68.31 2.62 -33.20
N ILE A 707 -67.53 2.18 -34.20
CA ILE A 707 -68.03 1.98 -35.57
C ILE A 707 -68.96 0.77 -35.62
N LEU A 708 -68.65 -0.30 -34.89
CA LEU A 708 -69.47 -1.51 -34.83
C LEU A 708 -70.82 -1.26 -34.14
N ASP A 709 -70.86 -0.41 -33.12
CA ASP A 709 -72.08 -0.08 -32.37
C ASP A 709 -73.10 0.76 -33.16
N ILE A 710 -72.64 1.46 -34.20
CA ILE A 710 -73.50 2.24 -35.11
C ILE A 710 -73.78 1.50 -36.43
N GLU A 711 -73.25 0.28 -36.60
CA GLU A 711 -73.30 -0.46 -37.85
C GLU A 711 -74.73 -0.91 -38.19
N ARG A 712 -75.17 -0.62 -39.42
CA ARG A 712 -76.53 -0.90 -39.89
C ARG A 712 -76.65 -2.23 -40.63
N TRP A 713 -75.54 -2.94 -40.83
CA TRP A 713 -75.49 -4.21 -41.57
C TRP A 713 -76.04 -4.07 -42.99
N LYS A 714 -75.61 -3.00 -43.66
CA LYS A 714 -75.92 -2.75 -45.07
C LYS A 714 -74.66 -2.96 -45.90
N GLN A 715 -74.84 -3.37 -47.14
CA GLN A 715 -73.76 -3.44 -48.11
C GLN A 715 -73.11 -2.06 -48.25
N ALA A 716 -71.79 -2.02 -48.09
CA ALA A 716 -70.98 -0.82 -48.24
C ALA A 716 -70.33 -0.80 -49.62
N ASP A 717 -70.20 0.40 -50.19
CA ASP A 717 -69.36 0.60 -51.36
C ASP A 717 -67.89 0.48 -50.94
N VAL A 718 -67.11 -0.29 -51.67
CA VAL A 718 -65.70 -0.57 -51.41
C VAL A 718 -64.85 0.48 -52.13
N PRO A 719 -64.15 1.36 -51.40
CA PRO A 719 -63.19 2.28 -52.00
C PRO A 719 -62.01 1.54 -52.64
N GLU A 720 -61.45 2.11 -53.72
CA GLU A 720 -60.33 1.52 -54.48
C GLU A 720 -59.12 1.19 -53.58
N GLU A 721 -58.82 2.04 -52.60
CA GLU A 721 -57.73 1.83 -51.62
C GLU A 721 -57.82 0.50 -50.86
N PHE A 722 -59.01 -0.06 -50.66
CA PHE A 722 -59.18 -1.36 -50.01
C PHE A 722 -59.04 -2.52 -50.99
N GLN A 723 -59.44 -2.36 -52.25
CA GLN A 723 -59.21 -3.37 -53.27
C GLN A 723 -57.70 -3.47 -53.59
N ASP A 724 -57.02 -2.34 -53.73
CA ASP A 724 -55.56 -2.28 -53.91
C ASP A 724 -54.81 -2.94 -52.75
N LEU A 725 -55.27 -2.70 -51.51
CA LEU A 725 -54.71 -3.34 -50.32
C LEU A 725 -54.85 -4.87 -50.38
N VAL A 726 -56.04 -5.36 -50.73
CA VAL A 726 -56.32 -6.79 -50.86
C VAL A 726 -55.52 -7.42 -52.00
N ASP A 727 -55.45 -6.76 -53.15
CA ASP A 727 -54.71 -7.22 -54.32
C ASP A 727 -53.21 -7.32 -53.98
N HIS A 728 -52.66 -6.31 -53.31
CA HIS A 728 -51.27 -6.32 -52.81
C HIS A 728 -51.01 -7.46 -51.82
N ILE A 729 -51.92 -7.70 -50.87
CA ILE A 729 -51.81 -8.82 -49.92
C ILE A 729 -51.87 -10.16 -50.66
N SER A 730 -52.71 -10.30 -51.69
CA SER A 730 -52.84 -11.51 -52.49
C SER A 730 -51.60 -11.78 -53.35
N ALA A 731 -50.98 -10.73 -53.89
CA ALA A 731 -49.79 -10.83 -54.75
C ALA A 731 -48.51 -11.09 -53.95
N THR A 732 -48.35 -10.44 -52.80
CA THR A 732 -47.12 -10.52 -51.99
C THR A 732 -47.16 -11.59 -50.90
N GLY A 733 -48.36 -12.03 -50.51
CA GLY A 733 -48.56 -12.87 -49.33
C GLY A 733 -48.22 -12.18 -48.01
N LYS A 734 -47.96 -10.86 -48.01
CA LYS A 734 -47.57 -10.08 -46.83
C LYS A 734 -48.67 -9.07 -46.46
N LEU A 735 -48.99 -9.03 -45.16
CA LEU A 735 -49.93 -8.05 -44.57
C LEU A 735 -49.22 -6.71 -44.36
N SER A 736 -48.99 -6.00 -45.46
CA SER A 736 -48.36 -4.68 -45.49
C SER A 736 -49.26 -3.67 -46.21
N PRO A 737 -49.17 -2.37 -45.88
CA PRO A 737 -49.90 -1.33 -46.62
C PRO A 737 -49.50 -1.35 -48.09
N ALA A 738 -50.48 -1.23 -49.00
CA ALA A 738 -50.20 -1.03 -50.41
C ALA A 738 -49.44 0.29 -50.61
N LYS A 739 -48.33 0.28 -51.34
CA LYS A 739 -47.68 1.51 -51.80
C LYS A 739 -48.67 2.22 -52.73
N LYS A 740 -48.93 3.51 -52.50
CA LYS A 740 -49.75 4.32 -53.40
C LYS A 740 -49.15 4.24 -54.81
N VAL A 741 -49.82 3.51 -55.70
CA VAL A 741 -49.56 3.61 -57.13
C VAL A 741 -50.45 4.76 -57.61
N ASP A 742 -49.85 5.79 -58.22
CA ASP A 742 -50.57 6.87 -58.89
C ASP A 742 -51.29 6.29 -60.11
N THR A 743 -52.38 5.58 -59.88
CA THR A 743 -53.27 5.05 -60.91
C THR A 743 -54.54 5.91 -60.95
N GLU A 744 -55.03 6.17 -62.16
CA GLU A 744 -56.23 6.97 -62.42
C GLU A 744 -57.42 6.48 -61.58
N LYS A 745 -58.06 7.39 -60.83
CA LYS A 745 -59.24 7.15 -59.98
C LYS A 745 -60.25 6.22 -60.66
N ARG A 746 -60.33 4.96 -60.24
CA ARG A 746 -61.46 4.09 -60.61
C ARG A 746 -62.60 4.28 -59.63
N SER A 747 -63.82 4.05 -60.10
CA SER A 747 -65.05 4.19 -59.29
C SER A 747 -65.14 3.09 -58.23
N ALA A 748 -65.74 3.41 -57.07
CA ALA A 748 -66.00 2.45 -56.00
C ALA A 748 -66.78 1.23 -56.50
N SER A 749 -66.39 0.04 -56.02
CA SER A 749 -67.02 -1.24 -56.36
C SER A 749 -68.07 -1.63 -55.32
N SER A 750 -69.12 -2.34 -55.73
CA SER A 750 -70.13 -2.89 -54.81
C SER A 750 -69.69 -4.16 -54.08
N THR A 751 -68.64 -4.82 -54.55
CA THR A 751 -68.09 -6.07 -53.98
C THR A 751 -66.56 -6.01 -53.89
N LEU A 752 -66.01 -6.69 -52.88
CA LEU A 752 -64.56 -6.85 -52.67
C LEU A 752 -64.13 -8.20 -53.25
N ARG A 753 -63.13 -8.23 -54.14
CA ARG A 753 -62.64 -9.50 -54.72
C ARG A 753 -61.45 -10.02 -53.93
N VAL A 754 -61.53 -11.24 -53.42
CA VAL A 754 -60.46 -11.90 -52.65
C VAL A 754 -60.28 -13.32 -53.18
N GLY A 755 -59.08 -13.67 -53.67
CA GLY A 755 -58.76 -15.05 -54.08
C GLY A 755 -59.65 -15.63 -55.19
N GLY A 756 -60.28 -14.78 -56.02
CA GLY A 756 -61.20 -15.17 -57.08
C GLY A 756 -62.68 -15.23 -56.67
N GLU A 757 -63.02 -15.02 -55.39
CA GLU A 757 -64.39 -14.89 -54.91
C GLU A 757 -64.79 -13.43 -54.67
N GLU A 758 -66.07 -13.12 -54.88
CA GLU A 758 -66.64 -11.79 -54.59
C GLU A 758 -67.30 -11.77 -53.20
N TYR A 759 -66.84 -10.87 -52.33
CA TYR A 759 -67.37 -10.66 -51.00
C TYR A 759 -68.21 -9.39 -50.96
N THR A 760 -69.48 -9.53 -50.60
CA THR A 760 -70.33 -8.41 -50.20
C THR A 760 -70.04 -8.04 -48.75
N VAL A 761 -69.55 -6.84 -48.51
CA VAL A 761 -68.99 -6.43 -47.22
C VAL A 761 -69.72 -5.23 -46.62
N VAL A 762 -69.45 -5.01 -45.34
CA VAL A 762 -69.99 -3.91 -44.53
C VAL A 762 -68.83 -2.99 -44.13
N GLY A 763 -69.06 -1.68 -43.97
CA GLY A 763 -68.00 -0.70 -43.75
C GLY A 763 -67.07 -1.03 -42.57
N THR A 764 -67.63 -1.54 -41.46
CA THR A 764 -66.84 -1.92 -40.28
C THR A 764 -65.79 -3.00 -40.56
N VAL A 765 -66.06 -3.96 -41.45
CA VAL A 765 -65.11 -5.06 -41.74
C VAL A 765 -63.89 -4.56 -42.53
N LEU A 766 -64.07 -3.54 -43.38
CA LEU A 766 -62.98 -2.90 -44.11
C LEU A 766 -62.02 -2.18 -43.15
N ILE A 767 -62.58 -1.49 -42.16
CA ILE A 767 -61.79 -0.84 -41.11
C ILE A 767 -61.05 -1.88 -40.25
N LEU A 768 -61.69 -3.00 -39.93
CA LEU A 768 -61.02 -4.10 -39.22
C LEU A 768 -59.86 -4.67 -40.03
N LEU A 769 -60.04 -4.89 -41.34
CA LEU A 769 -58.96 -5.36 -42.22
C LEU A 769 -57.77 -4.38 -42.20
N LYS A 770 -58.05 -3.07 -42.29
CA LYS A 770 -57.01 -2.04 -42.16
C LYS A 770 -56.31 -2.08 -40.79
N ILE A 771 -57.06 -2.27 -39.69
CA ILE A 771 -56.48 -2.43 -38.35
C ILE A 771 -55.56 -3.65 -38.31
N ILE A 772 -55.95 -4.81 -38.86
CA ILE A 772 -55.11 -6.01 -38.90
C ILE A 772 -53.76 -5.72 -39.60
N VAL A 773 -53.80 -4.98 -40.71
CA VAL A 773 -52.58 -4.57 -41.43
C VAL A 773 -51.74 -3.59 -40.61
N GLU A 774 -52.35 -2.62 -39.92
CA GLU A 774 -51.63 -1.70 -39.02
C GLU A 774 -50.89 -2.45 -37.90
N TYR A 775 -51.50 -3.50 -37.32
CA TYR A 775 -50.82 -4.36 -36.33
C TYR A 775 -49.65 -5.12 -36.94
N CYS A 776 -49.81 -5.65 -38.16
CA CYS A 776 -48.75 -6.37 -38.85
C CYS A 776 -47.57 -5.45 -39.20
N GLN A 777 -47.84 -4.20 -39.59
CA GLN A 777 -46.82 -3.18 -39.84
C GLN A 777 -46.09 -2.78 -38.55
N CYS A 778 -46.81 -2.57 -37.44
CA CYS A 778 -46.22 -2.22 -36.15
C CYS A 778 -45.19 -3.27 -35.66
N VAL A 779 -45.44 -4.55 -35.98
CA VAL A 779 -44.52 -5.66 -35.69
C VAL A 779 -43.28 -5.64 -36.59
N GLU A 780 -43.40 -5.17 -37.83
CA GLU A 780 -42.23 -4.96 -38.71
C GLU A 780 -41.36 -3.81 -38.20
N ASP A 781 -42.01 -2.73 -37.77
CA ASP A 781 -41.34 -1.54 -37.28
C ASP A 781 -40.64 -1.84 -35.94
N ILE A 782 -41.31 -2.54 -35.00
CA ILE A 782 -40.81 -2.79 -33.64
C ILE A 782 -40.85 -4.30 -33.30
N PRO A 783 -39.79 -5.08 -33.61
CA PRO A 783 -39.79 -6.52 -33.38
C PRO A 783 -39.85 -6.94 -31.90
N THR A 784 -39.36 -6.11 -30.98
CA THR A 784 -39.27 -6.43 -29.54
C THR A 784 -40.64 -6.57 -28.86
N ILE A 785 -41.69 -5.96 -29.41
CA ILE A 785 -43.06 -5.98 -28.88
C ILE A 785 -43.97 -7.02 -29.56
N THR A 786 -43.42 -7.82 -30.48
CA THR A 786 -44.17 -8.85 -31.24
C THR A 786 -45.11 -9.72 -30.37
N PRO A 787 -44.70 -10.21 -29.19
CA PRO A 787 -45.56 -11.06 -28.37
C PRO A 787 -46.78 -10.30 -27.80
N ASP A 788 -46.61 -9.05 -27.39
CA ASP A 788 -47.70 -8.21 -26.90
C ASP A 788 -48.65 -7.87 -28.05
N MET A 789 -48.12 -7.43 -29.21
CA MET A 789 -48.89 -7.17 -30.43
C MET A 789 -49.77 -8.36 -30.84
N LEU A 790 -49.26 -9.59 -30.75
CA LEU A 790 -50.04 -10.79 -31.03
C LEU A 790 -51.28 -10.87 -30.14
N THR A 791 -51.08 -10.76 -28.82
CA THR A 791 -52.18 -10.85 -27.85
C THR A 791 -53.20 -9.74 -28.05
N ARG A 792 -52.76 -8.53 -28.41
CA ARG A 792 -53.61 -7.37 -28.68
C ARG A 792 -54.42 -7.54 -29.96
N LEU A 793 -53.82 -8.06 -31.03
CA LEU A 793 -54.54 -8.37 -32.27
C LEU A 793 -55.60 -9.46 -32.06
N VAL A 794 -55.26 -10.51 -31.30
CA VAL A 794 -56.22 -11.56 -30.90
C VAL A 794 -57.39 -10.96 -30.12
N ASP A 795 -57.14 -10.02 -29.20
CA ASP A 795 -58.20 -9.34 -28.45
C ASP A 795 -59.10 -8.47 -29.34
N ILE A 796 -58.55 -7.77 -30.33
CA ILE A 796 -59.33 -7.02 -31.33
C ILE A 796 -60.24 -7.97 -32.12
N LEU A 797 -59.70 -9.10 -32.60
CA LEU A 797 -60.47 -10.09 -33.36
C LEU A 797 -61.59 -10.72 -32.50
N LYS A 798 -61.31 -11.02 -31.22
CA LYS A 798 -62.33 -11.52 -30.27
C LYS A 798 -63.42 -10.48 -30.01
N THR A 799 -63.02 -9.21 -29.85
CA THR A 799 -63.95 -8.09 -29.63
C THR A 799 -64.91 -7.97 -30.82
N PHE A 800 -64.41 -8.01 -32.04
CA PHE A 800 -65.27 -7.99 -33.24
C PHE A 800 -66.24 -9.18 -33.30
N ASN A 801 -65.76 -10.41 -33.06
CA ASN A 801 -66.60 -11.60 -33.13
C ASN A 801 -67.70 -11.59 -32.06
N SER A 802 -67.31 -11.33 -30.81
CA SER A 802 -68.24 -11.29 -29.67
C SER A 802 -69.28 -10.20 -29.84
N ARG A 803 -68.86 -8.99 -30.25
CA ARG A 803 -69.78 -7.88 -30.44
C ARG A 803 -70.69 -8.07 -31.65
N THR A 804 -70.20 -8.65 -32.74
CA THR A 804 -71.04 -9.05 -33.89
C THR A 804 -72.11 -10.06 -33.48
N CYS A 805 -71.74 -11.06 -32.68
CA CYS A 805 -72.70 -12.05 -32.15
C CYS A 805 -73.79 -11.37 -31.31
N GLN A 806 -73.42 -10.47 -30.40
CA GLN A 806 -74.38 -9.70 -29.58
C GLN A 806 -75.31 -8.82 -30.42
N LEU A 807 -74.78 -8.12 -31.43
CA LEU A 807 -75.57 -7.21 -32.25
C LEU A 807 -76.53 -7.96 -33.18
N VAL A 808 -76.09 -9.08 -33.76
CA VAL A 808 -76.83 -9.82 -34.78
C VAL A 808 -77.66 -10.96 -34.20
N LEU A 809 -77.07 -11.88 -33.45
CA LEU A 809 -77.78 -13.02 -32.83
C LEU A 809 -78.45 -12.63 -31.52
N GLY A 810 -77.79 -11.81 -30.70
CA GLY A 810 -78.31 -11.28 -29.44
C GLY A 810 -79.32 -10.14 -29.59
N ALA A 811 -79.66 -9.76 -30.81
CA ALA A 811 -80.58 -8.68 -31.15
C ALA A 811 -80.22 -7.28 -30.59
N GLY A 812 -78.96 -7.07 -30.20
CA GLY A 812 -78.49 -5.78 -29.66
C GLY A 812 -78.57 -4.62 -30.65
N ALA A 813 -78.49 -4.91 -31.96
CA ALA A 813 -78.63 -3.88 -33.00
C ALA A 813 -80.03 -3.24 -33.05
N LEU A 814 -81.06 -3.90 -32.52
CA LEU A 814 -82.40 -3.30 -32.43
C LEU A 814 -82.43 -2.13 -31.44
N GLN A 815 -81.70 -2.24 -30.33
CA GLN A 815 -81.67 -1.24 -29.25
C GLN A 815 -80.66 -0.13 -29.52
N LEU A 816 -79.45 -0.49 -29.97
CA LEU A 816 -78.34 0.45 -30.14
C LEU A 816 -78.44 1.26 -31.44
N VAL A 817 -78.73 0.59 -32.55
CA VAL A 817 -78.75 1.20 -33.89
C VAL A 817 -80.14 1.70 -34.27
N GLY A 818 -81.18 1.25 -33.57
CA GLY A 818 -82.58 1.57 -33.86
C GLY A 818 -83.14 0.83 -35.07
N LEU A 819 -82.58 -0.34 -35.41
CA LEU A 819 -83.17 -1.21 -36.44
C LEU A 819 -84.51 -1.76 -35.95
N LYS A 820 -85.53 -1.78 -36.83
CA LYS A 820 -86.86 -2.30 -36.49
C LYS A 820 -86.87 -3.84 -36.38
N THR A 821 -86.13 -4.51 -37.27
CA THR A 821 -86.03 -5.97 -37.33
C THR A 821 -84.67 -6.38 -37.89
N ILE A 822 -84.16 -7.53 -37.43
CA ILE A 822 -82.96 -8.17 -38.02
C ILE A 822 -83.44 -9.06 -39.16
N THR A 823 -83.08 -8.71 -40.38
CA THR A 823 -83.50 -9.43 -41.59
C THR A 823 -82.55 -10.58 -41.92
N THR A 824 -83.00 -11.51 -42.77
CA THR A 824 -82.15 -12.59 -43.32
C THR A 824 -80.97 -12.03 -44.12
N LYS A 825 -81.15 -10.88 -44.78
CA LYS A 825 -80.08 -10.16 -45.49
C LYS A 825 -78.99 -9.67 -44.51
N ASN A 826 -79.38 -9.14 -43.35
CA ASN A 826 -78.42 -8.70 -42.31
C ASN A 826 -77.60 -9.89 -41.77
N LEU A 827 -78.25 -11.03 -41.53
CA LEU A 827 -77.60 -12.26 -41.08
C LEU A 827 -76.61 -12.79 -42.13
N ALA A 828 -77.00 -12.81 -43.40
CA ALA A 828 -76.13 -13.24 -44.49
C ALA A 828 -74.92 -12.31 -44.67
N LEU A 829 -75.11 -10.99 -44.58
CA LEU A 829 -74.01 -10.01 -44.61
C LEU A 829 -73.05 -10.17 -43.42
N ALA A 830 -73.58 -10.41 -42.21
CA ALA A 830 -72.74 -10.69 -41.04
C ALA A 830 -71.91 -11.96 -41.23
N SER A 831 -72.51 -13.03 -41.75
CA SER A 831 -71.82 -14.27 -42.09
C SER A 831 -70.70 -14.02 -43.11
N ARG A 832 -70.95 -13.26 -44.17
CA ARG A 832 -69.93 -12.87 -45.16
C ARG A 832 -68.75 -12.10 -44.56
N CYS A 833 -69.03 -11.14 -43.68
CA CYS A 833 -67.98 -10.35 -43.03
C CYS A 833 -67.12 -11.23 -42.10
N LEU A 834 -67.73 -12.16 -41.36
CA LEU A 834 -66.99 -13.10 -40.51
C LEU A 834 -66.11 -14.05 -41.35
N GLN A 835 -66.60 -14.51 -42.50
CA GLN A 835 -65.83 -15.37 -43.40
C GLN A 835 -64.63 -14.65 -44.01
N LEU A 836 -64.79 -13.38 -44.39
CA LEU A 836 -63.68 -12.56 -44.87
C LEU A 836 -62.57 -12.45 -43.82
N ILE A 837 -62.91 -12.16 -42.57
CA ILE A 837 -61.91 -12.09 -41.50
C ILE A 837 -61.30 -13.47 -41.21
N ALA A 838 -62.11 -14.54 -41.24
CA ALA A 838 -61.63 -15.90 -41.09
C ALA A 838 -60.61 -16.31 -42.18
N PHE A 839 -60.71 -15.73 -43.38
CA PHE A 839 -59.72 -15.91 -44.45
C PHE A 839 -58.38 -15.24 -44.13
N TYR A 840 -58.38 -14.05 -43.52
CA TYR A 840 -57.15 -13.31 -43.19
C TYR A 840 -56.47 -13.74 -41.88
N ILE A 841 -57.18 -14.38 -40.94
CA ILE A 841 -56.58 -14.85 -39.68
C ILE A 841 -55.37 -15.77 -39.89
N PRO A 842 -55.41 -16.80 -40.78
CA PRO A 842 -54.24 -17.62 -41.10
C PRO A 842 -53.05 -16.83 -41.67
N MET A 843 -53.32 -15.81 -42.49
CA MET A 843 -52.25 -14.94 -43.02
C MET A 843 -51.59 -14.13 -41.92
N ALA A 844 -52.39 -13.58 -40.99
CA ALA A 844 -51.86 -12.89 -39.82
C ALA A 844 -51.03 -13.84 -38.94
N LYS A 845 -51.52 -15.06 -38.69
CA LYS A 845 -50.78 -16.10 -37.95
C LYS A 845 -49.39 -16.34 -38.55
N ALA A 846 -49.30 -16.55 -39.87
CA ALA A 846 -48.03 -16.77 -40.56
C ALA A 846 -47.07 -15.57 -40.45
N HIS A 847 -47.59 -14.34 -40.49
CA HIS A 847 -46.78 -13.12 -40.30
C HIS A 847 -46.12 -13.04 -38.93
N PHE A 848 -46.84 -13.43 -37.87
CA PHE A 848 -46.31 -13.48 -36.51
C PHE A 848 -45.38 -14.68 -36.29
N GLU A 849 -45.64 -15.82 -36.94
CA GLU A 849 -44.82 -17.05 -36.83
C GLU A 849 -43.36 -16.82 -37.24
N ILE A 850 -43.13 -16.07 -38.32
CA ILE A 850 -41.78 -15.76 -38.83
C ILE A 850 -41.00 -14.81 -37.89
N ARG A 851 -41.70 -13.96 -37.12
CA ARG A 851 -41.10 -12.89 -36.32
C ARG A 851 -41.04 -13.16 -34.82
N LEU A 852 -41.71 -14.21 -34.35
CA LEU A 852 -41.70 -14.61 -32.94
C LEU A 852 -40.40 -15.34 -32.57
N PRO A 853 -39.84 -15.10 -31.37
CA PRO A 853 -38.77 -15.93 -30.84
C PRO A 853 -39.22 -17.38 -30.69
N ALA A 854 -38.34 -18.34 -30.97
CA ALA A 854 -38.65 -19.78 -30.94
C ALA A 854 -39.30 -20.26 -29.62
N LYS A 855 -38.95 -19.63 -28.48
CA LYS A 855 -39.52 -19.94 -27.16
C LYS A 855 -41.01 -19.58 -27.01
N GLN A 856 -41.56 -18.72 -27.85
CA GLN A 856 -42.90 -18.13 -27.72
C GLN A 856 -43.89 -18.56 -28.81
N LEU A 857 -43.49 -19.47 -29.72
CA LEU A 857 -44.34 -19.97 -30.81
C LEU A 857 -45.66 -20.61 -30.33
N ASN A 858 -45.70 -21.13 -29.10
CA ASN A 858 -46.93 -21.65 -28.48
C ASN A 858 -48.07 -20.62 -28.38
N MET A 859 -47.79 -19.32 -28.50
CA MET A 859 -48.80 -18.26 -28.52
C MET A 859 -49.64 -18.26 -29.80
N LEU A 860 -49.17 -18.88 -30.89
CA LEU A 860 -49.91 -18.96 -32.16
C LEU A 860 -51.24 -19.73 -32.03
N LYS A 861 -51.38 -20.60 -31.01
CA LYS A 861 -52.64 -21.29 -30.68
C LYS A 861 -53.81 -20.33 -30.42
N TYR A 862 -53.52 -19.09 -30.01
CA TYR A 862 -54.56 -18.08 -29.80
C TYR A 862 -55.24 -17.69 -31.12
N PHE A 863 -54.51 -17.67 -32.25
CA PHE A 863 -55.13 -17.47 -33.57
C PHE A 863 -55.97 -18.67 -33.99
N ASP A 864 -55.53 -19.90 -33.69
CA ASP A 864 -56.30 -21.11 -34.00
C ASP A 864 -57.62 -21.13 -33.23
N GLN A 865 -57.59 -20.76 -31.95
CA GLN A 865 -58.80 -20.64 -31.13
C GLN A 865 -59.74 -19.58 -31.69
N VAL A 866 -59.24 -18.38 -32.02
CA VAL A 866 -60.08 -17.32 -32.59
C VAL A 866 -60.66 -17.75 -33.94
N LEU A 867 -59.88 -18.39 -34.81
CA LEU A 867 -60.37 -18.90 -36.09
C LEU A 867 -61.51 -19.92 -35.89
N LYS A 868 -61.39 -20.79 -34.89
CA LYS A 868 -62.46 -21.71 -34.50
C LYS A 868 -63.71 -20.94 -34.04
N ASP A 869 -63.56 -19.96 -33.16
CA ASP A 869 -64.67 -19.15 -32.65
C ASP A 869 -65.42 -18.41 -33.77
N TYR A 870 -64.73 -17.98 -34.83
CA TYR A 870 -65.35 -17.39 -36.03
C TYR A 870 -66.14 -18.43 -36.84
N LYS A 871 -65.57 -19.63 -37.07
CA LYS A 871 -66.24 -20.72 -37.79
C LYS A 871 -67.48 -21.23 -37.07
N ASP A 872 -67.40 -21.34 -35.74
CA ASP A 872 -68.53 -21.74 -34.90
C ASP A 872 -69.65 -20.69 -35.01
N HIS A 873 -69.32 -19.39 -34.94
CA HIS A 873 -70.30 -18.31 -35.10
C HIS A 873 -70.92 -18.27 -36.51
N ILE A 874 -70.16 -18.51 -37.58
CA ILE A 874 -70.70 -18.63 -38.95
C ILE A 874 -71.71 -19.78 -39.05
N SER A 875 -71.43 -20.89 -38.36
CA SER A 875 -72.31 -22.06 -38.28
C SER A 875 -73.59 -21.75 -37.49
N GLU A 876 -73.48 -21.01 -36.38
CA GLU A 876 -74.63 -20.54 -35.60
C GLU A 876 -75.56 -19.63 -36.40
N ILE A 877 -75.01 -18.70 -37.20
CA ILE A 877 -75.80 -17.84 -38.10
C ILE A 877 -76.53 -18.69 -39.14
N SER A 878 -75.84 -19.68 -39.73
CA SER A 878 -76.43 -20.60 -40.71
C SER A 878 -77.58 -21.40 -40.09
N ASN A 879 -77.39 -21.94 -38.88
CA ASN A 879 -78.44 -22.63 -38.12
C ASN A 879 -79.62 -21.71 -37.80
N LYS A 880 -79.35 -20.44 -37.46
CA LYS A 880 -80.40 -19.45 -37.21
C LYS A 880 -81.23 -19.16 -38.46
N LEU A 881 -80.59 -19.05 -39.62
CA LEU A 881 -81.28 -18.89 -40.92
C LEU A 881 -82.18 -20.09 -41.22
N VAL A 882 -81.70 -21.33 -41.00
CA VAL A 882 -82.53 -22.55 -41.13
C VAL A 882 -83.70 -22.52 -40.14
N ALA A 883 -83.47 -22.14 -38.88
CA ALA A 883 -84.52 -22.08 -37.86
C ALA A 883 -85.60 -21.04 -38.19
N ILE A 884 -85.25 -19.89 -38.77
CA ILE A 884 -86.21 -18.89 -39.26
C ILE A 884 -87.14 -19.51 -40.32
N MET A 885 -86.56 -20.28 -41.25
CA MET A 885 -87.34 -21.00 -42.28
C MET A 885 -88.18 -22.14 -41.68
N GLY A 886 -87.65 -22.87 -40.69
CA GLY A 886 -88.39 -23.89 -39.94
C GLY A 886 -89.65 -23.32 -39.26
N GLY A 887 -89.52 -22.21 -38.54
CA GLY A 887 -90.68 -21.53 -37.94
C GLY A 887 -91.69 -21.03 -38.97
N MET A 888 -91.22 -20.61 -40.15
CA MET A 888 -92.11 -20.27 -41.28
C MET A 888 -92.87 -21.51 -41.79
N PHE A 889 -92.20 -22.66 -41.92
CA PHE A 889 -92.83 -23.92 -42.31
C PHE A 889 -93.89 -24.36 -41.30
N GLU A 890 -93.60 -24.30 -40.00
CA GLU A 890 -94.56 -24.63 -38.95
C GLU A 890 -95.82 -23.74 -39.03
N LEU A 891 -95.66 -22.43 -39.23
CA LEU A 891 -96.77 -21.49 -39.35
C LEU A 891 -97.65 -21.75 -40.59
N GLN A 892 -97.05 -22.11 -41.73
CA GLN A 892 -97.79 -22.41 -42.96
C GLN A 892 -98.42 -23.80 -42.93
N LEU A 893 -97.67 -24.83 -42.52
CA LEU A 893 -98.10 -26.22 -42.53
C LEU A 893 -99.13 -26.54 -41.43
N SER A 894 -99.11 -25.85 -40.29
CA SER A 894 -100.13 -26.03 -39.24
C SER A 894 -101.56 -25.75 -39.72
N LYS A 895 -101.72 -24.89 -40.73
CA LYS A 895 -103.01 -24.52 -41.35
C LYS A 895 -103.32 -25.33 -42.62
N TRP A 896 -102.43 -26.25 -42.98
CA TRP A 896 -102.56 -27.01 -44.22
C TRP A 896 -103.51 -28.20 -44.06
N GLU A 897 -104.41 -28.32 -45.03
CA GLU A 897 -105.34 -29.44 -45.18
C GLU A 897 -105.20 -30.03 -46.58
N VAL A 898 -105.32 -31.35 -46.69
CA VAL A 898 -105.21 -32.07 -47.98
C VAL A 898 -106.56 -32.00 -48.71
N LYS A 899 -106.77 -30.93 -49.48
CA LYS A 899 -107.97 -30.70 -50.30
C LYS A 899 -107.66 -29.98 -51.60
N ALA A 900 -108.39 -30.31 -52.68
CA ALA A 900 -108.30 -29.59 -53.95
C ALA A 900 -108.69 -28.10 -53.78
N PRO A 901 -108.14 -27.16 -54.58
CA PRO A 901 -107.28 -27.34 -55.77
C PRO A 901 -105.78 -27.46 -55.46
N MET A 902 -105.06 -28.24 -56.28
CA MET A 902 -103.59 -28.37 -56.24
C MET A 902 -102.94 -27.43 -57.27
N PRO A 903 -101.83 -26.72 -56.96
CA PRO A 903 -101.14 -26.73 -55.67
C PRO A 903 -101.97 -26.06 -54.58
N SER A 904 -101.82 -26.48 -53.32
CA SER A 904 -102.54 -25.89 -52.19
C SER A 904 -102.06 -24.45 -51.93
N ALA A 905 -102.92 -23.65 -51.29
CA ALA A 905 -102.57 -22.28 -50.91
C ALA A 905 -101.35 -22.23 -49.96
N CYS A 906 -101.21 -23.25 -49.11
CA CYS A 906 -100.05 -23.43 -48.24
C CYS A 906 -98.77 -23.63 -49.05
N PHE A 907 -98.72 -24.61 -49.95
CA PHE A 907 -97.52 -24.91 -50.73
C PHE A 907 -97.12 -23.73 -51.65
N ARG A 908 -98.08 -23.01 -52.22
CA ARG A 908 -97.80 -21.73 -52.91
C ARG A 908 -97.19 -20.69 -51.98
N GLY A 909 -97.71 -20.57 -50.75
CA GLY A 909 -97.17 -19.68 -49.72
C GLY A 909 -95.74 -20.04 -49.33
N VAL A 910 -95.47 -21.32 -49.05
CA VAL A 910 -94.15 -21.86 -48.73
C VAL A 910 -93.16 -21.58 -49.85
N CYS A 911 -93.47 -21.97 -51.10
CA CYS A 911 -92.58 -21.74 -52.24
C CYS A 911 -92.32 -20.24 -52.47
N LYS A 912 -93.33 -19.38 -52.28
CA LYS A 912 -93.18 -17.92 -52.38
C LYS A 912 -92.23 -17.37 -51.31
N GLN A 913 -92.30 -17.85 -50.07
CA GLN A 913 -91.41 -17.39 -49.00
C GLN A 913 -89.98 -17.94 -49.16
N ILE A 914 -89.84 -19.20 -49.59
CA ILE A 914 -88.54 -19.77 -49.98
C ILE A 914 -87.92 -18.96 -51.13
N GLY A 915 -88.69 -18.60 -52.16
CA GLY A 915 -88.21 -17.76 -53.26
C GLY A 915 -87.72 -16.40 -52.79
N LYS A 916 -88.47 -15.72 -51.92
CA LYS A 916 -88.03 -14.45 -51.29
C LYS A 916 -86.79 -14.62 -50.42
N PHE A 917 -86.68 -15.75 -49.72
CA PHE A 917 -85.51 -16.07 -48.92
C PHE A 917 -84.29 -16.28 -49.81
N HIS A 918 -84.41 -17.07 -50.89
CA HIS A 918 -83.38 -17.29 -51.91
C HIS A 918 -82.91 -15.96 -52.51
N GLU A 919 -83.83 -15.11 -52.98
CA GLU A 919 -83.53 -13.79 -53.53
C GLU A 919 -82.71 -12.92 -52.56
N ALA A 920 -83.02 -12.98 -51.26
CA ALA A 920 -82.33 -12.20 -50.25
C ALA A 920 -80.89 -12.68 -49.93
N ILE A 921 -80.55 -13.94 -50.22
CA ILE A 921 -79.25 -14.53 -49.88
C ILE A 921 -78.37 -14.88 -51.09
N ASN A 922 -78.97 -15.11 -52.26
CA ASN A 922 -78.28 -15.58 -53.46
C ASN A 922 -77.27 -14.55 -54.00
N GLU A 923 -77.53 -13.26 -53.79
CA GLU A 923 -76.60 -12.17 -54.15
C GLU A 923 -75.47 -11.99 -53.14
N LEU A 924 -75.56 -12.61 -51.95
CA LEU A 924 -74.62 -12.38 -50.85
C LEU A 924 -73.73 -13.58 -50.57
N LEU A 925 -74.24 -14.80 -50.74
CA LEU A 925 -73.53 -16.04 -50.43
C LEU A 925 -73.12 -16.76 -51.74
N PRO A 926 -71.94 -17.43 -51.79
CA PRO A 926 -71.49 -18.29 -52.86
C PRO A 926 -72.44 -19.45 -53.06
N GLU A 927 -72.49 -19.90 -54.30
CA GLU A 927 -73.41 -20.93 -54.76
C GLU A 927 -73.34 -22.20 -53.90
N GLN A 928 -72.14 -22.66 -53.53
CA GLN A 928 -71.97 -23.85 -52.70
C GLN A 928 -72.59 -23.69 -51.30
N GLN A 929 -72.38 -22.54 -50.65
CA GLN A 929 -72.98 -22.32 -49.31
C GLN A 929 -74.50 -22.16 -49.41
N VAL A 930 -75.01 -21.56 -50.49
CA VAL A 930 -76.44 -21.47 -50.75
C VAL A 930 -77.02 -22.90 -50.91
N GLN A 931 -76.37 -23.76 -51.68
CA GLN A 931 -76.76 -25.17 -51.84
C GLN A 931 -76.83 -25.91 -50.50
N ASP A 932 -75.78 -25.84 -49.67
CA ASP A 932 -75.74 -26.50 -48.36
C ASP A 932 -76.84 -26.00 -47.41
N LEU A 933 -77.08 -24.69 -47.41
CA LEU A 933 -78.16 -24.07 -46.62
C LEU A 933 -79.52 -24.56 -47.10
N PHE A 934 -79.74 -24.64 -48.40
CA PHE A 934 -81.00 -25.12 -48.97
C PHE A 934 -81.22 -26.62 -48.81
N MET A 935 -80.16 -27.44 -48.77
CA MET A 935 -80.27 -28.85 -48.34
C MET A 935 -80.78 -28.93 -46.90
N SER A 936 -80.22 -28.12 -46.00
CA SER A 936 -80.61 -28.08 -44.59
C SER A 936 -82.04 -27.56 -44.40
N ILE A 937 -82.44 -26.53 -45.16
CA ILE A 937 -83.81 -26.01 -45.20
C ILE A 937 -84.77 -27.07 -45.74
N ASN A 938 -84.39 -27.81 -46.79
CA ASN A 938 -85.21 -28.88 -47.35
C ASN A 938 -85.39 -30.02 -46.33
N LEU A 939 -84.36 -30.36 -45.58
CA LEU A 939 -84.46 -31.34 -44.49
C LEU A 939 -85.43 -30.86 -43.40
N ALA A 940 -85.34 -29.59 -42.98
CA ALA A 940 -86.28 -29.01 -42.03
C ALA A 940 -87.73 -29.00 -42.56
N PHE A 941 -87.93 -28.63 -43.83
CA PHE A 941 -89.24 -28.72 -44.48
C PHE A 941 -89.80 -30.14 -44.44
N LYS A 942 -88.98 -31.14 -44.80
CA LYS A 942 -89.38 -32.56 -44.77
C LYS A 942 -89.79 -33.01 -43.37
N GLN A 943 -89.04 -32.61 -42.34
CA GLN A 943 -89.36 -32.93 -40.95
C GLN A 943 -90.72 -32.35 -40.51
N HIS A 944 -90.97 -31.06 -40.77
CA HIS A 944 -92.25 -30.43 -40.42
C HIS A 944 -93.41 -31.00 -41.23
N LEU A 945 -93.21 -31.30 -42.51
CA LEU A 945 -94.22 -31.92 -43.35
C LEU A 945 -94.55 -33.33 -42.86
N LYS A 946 -93.55 -34.15 -42.52
CA LYS A 946 -93.75 -35.49 -41.95
C LYS A 946 -94.58 -35.45 -40.67
N GLN A 947 -94.29 -34.50 -39.77
CA GLN A 947 -95.08 -34.30 -38.55
C GLN A 947 -96.53 -33.93 -38.85
N GLN A 948 -96.78 -33.07 -39.84
CA GLN A 948 -98.14 -32.66 -40.22
C GLN A 948 -98.90 -33.79 -40.93
N LEU A 949 -98.24 -34.58 -41.77
CA LEU A 949 -98.83 -35.76 -42.40
C LEU A 949 -99.25 -36.81 -41.36
N ALA A 950 -98.42 -37.03 -40.34
CA ALA A 950 -98.75 -37.89 -39.21
C ALA A 950 -99.98 -37.40 -38.44
N LYS A 951 -100.10 -36.09 -38.18
CA LYS A 951 -101.27 -35.48 -37.53
C LYS A 951 -102.55 -35.63 -38.35
N LEU A 952 -102.45 -35.56 -39.68
CA LEU A 952 -103.58 -35.69 -40.60
C LEU A 952 -103.91 -37.16 -40.95
N GLY A 953 -103.14 -38.12 -40.43
CA GLY A 953 -103.33 -39.56 -40.64
C GLY A 953 -103.13 -40.00 -42.10
N VAL A 954 -102.31 -39.30 -42.88
CA VAL A 954 -102.06 -39.62 -44.29
C VAL A 954 -100.90 -40.62 -44.38
N SER A 955 -101.16 -41.80 -44.95
CA SER A 955 -100.18 -42.86 -45.15
C SER A 955 -99.85 -43.04 -46.64
N ASN A 956 -98.78 -43.79 -46.95
CA ASN A 956 -98.43 -44.13 -48.33
C ASN A 956 -99.31 -45.28 -48.85
N ASP A 957 -100.60 -44.99 -49.03
CA ASP A 957 -101.65 -45.96 -49.39
C ASP A 957 -102.08 -45.89 -50.87
N ASN A 958 -101.38 -45.09 -51.69
CA ASN A 958 -101.78 -44.74 -53.07
C ASN A 958 -103.22 -44.20 -53.18
N GLY A 959 -103.79 -43.70 -52.08
CA GLY A 959 -105.15 -43.17 -52.05
C GLY A 959 -105.27 -41.75 -52.64
N PRO A 960 -106.50 -41.23 -52.77
CA PRO A 960 -106.74 -39.90 -53.31
C PRO A 960 -106.08 -38.78 -52.49
N LYS A 961 -105.97 -38.93 -51.16
CA LYS A 961 -105.23 -37.99 -50.30
C LYS A 961 -103.73 -38.05 -50.55
N HIS A 962 -103.17 -39.25 -50.72
CA HIS A 962 -101.76 -39.43 -51.08
C HIS A 962 -101.44 -38.79 -52.44
N GLY A 963 -102.28 -39.01 -53.46
CA GLY A 963 -102.13 -38.39 -54.79
C GLY A 963 -102.16 -36.86 -54.77
N LEU A 964 -103.00 -36.25 -53.93
CA LEU A 964 -103.03 -34.79 -53.74
C LEU A 964 -101.73 -34.28 -53.09
N VAL A 965 -101.22 -34.96 -52.06
CA VAL A 965 -99.93 -34.60 -51.43
C VAL A 965 -98.78 -34.71 -52.42
N MET A 966 -98.76 -35.74 -53.27
CA MET A 966 -97.73 -35.91 -54.30
C MET A 966 -97.77 -34.80 -55.35
N ALA A 967 -98.96 -34.27 -55.70
CA ALA A 967 -99.08 -33.12 -56.59
C ALA A 967 -98.49 -31.83 -55.96
N ASP A 968 -98.72 -31.62 -54.66
CA ASP A 968 -98.14 -30.51 -53.89
C ASP A 968 -96.60 -30.65 -53.78
N LEU A 969 -96.10 -31.86 -53.52
CA LEU A 969 -94.66 -32.17 -53.46
C LEU A 969 -93.97 -32.01 -54.82
N ALA A 970 -94.63 -32.39 -55.91
CA ALA A 970 -94.14 -32.17 -57.27
C ALA A 970 -94.02 -30.66 -57.57
N PHE A 971 -95.01 -29.86 -57.16
CA PHE A 971 -94.96 -28.41 -57.28
C PHE A 971 -93.81 -27.81 -56.46
N TYR A 972 -93.63 -28.22 -55.19
CA TYR A 972 -92.51 -27.78 -54.37
C TYR A 972 -91.17 -28.13 -55.01
N THR A 973 -90.98 -29.38 -55.43
CA THR A 973 -89.70 -29.84 -56.01
C THR A 973 -89.40 -29.11 -57.31
N GLY A 974 -90.42 -28.86 -58.14
CA GLY A 974 -90.29 -28.04 -59.35
C GLY A 974 -89.90 -26.59 -59.03
N ALA A 975 -90.53 -25.98 -58.02
CA ALA A 975 -90.21 -24.63 -57.57
C ALA A 975 -88.77 -24.53 -57.04
N MET A 976 -88.31 -25.50 -56.23
CA MET A 976 -86.94 -25.53 -55.71
C MET A 976 -85.89 -25.68 -56.83
N LYS A 977 -86.14 -26.58 -57.80
CA LYS A 977 -85.25 -26.77 -58.97
C LYS A 977 -85.21 -25.57 -59.92
N SER A 978 -86.25 -24.74 -59.92
CA SER A 978 -86.33 -23.54 -60.75
C SER A 978 -85.50 -22.36 -60.22
N LEU A 979 -85.08 -22.42 -58.95
CA LEU A 979 -84.23 -21.39 -58.34
C LEU A 979 -82.79 -21.53 -58.82
N ALA A 980 -82.14 -20.39 -59.09
CA ALA A 980 -80.77 -20.35 -59.57
C ALA A 980 -79.80 -21.03 -58.59
N GLY A 981 -78.91 -21.88 -59.13
CA GLY A 981 -77.89 -22.60 -58.36
C GLY A 981 -78.37 -23.82 -57.57
N LEU A 982 -79.67 -24.17 -57.62
CA LEU A 982 -80.25 -25.28 -56.84
C LEU A 982 -80.72 -26.49 -57.69
N GLY A 983 -80.60 -26.42 -59.02
CA GLY A 983 -81.14 -27.44 -59.93
C GLY A 983 -80.49 -28.84 -59.82
N SER A 984 -79.27 -28.93 -59.30
CA SER A 984 -78.49 -30.17 -59.13
C SER A 984 -78.73 -30.89 -57.81
N LEU A 985 -79.51 -30.30 -56.89
CA LEU A 985 -79.74 -30.86 -55.56
C LEU A 985 -80.67 -32.08 -55.61
N ASP A 986 -80.29 -33.15 -54.90
CA ASP A 986 -81.18 -34.28 -54.64
C ASP A 986 -82.11 -33.97 -53.47
N TYR A 987 -83.38 -33.72 -53.79
CA TYR A 987 -84.37 -33.38 -52.79
C TYR A 987 -84.97 -34.60 -52.08
N ASN A 988 -84.78 -35.82 -52.61
CA ASN A 988 -85.36 -37.10 -52.19
C ASN A 988 -86.59 -36.95 -51.27
N MET A 989 -87.78 -36.92 -51.90
CA MET A 989 -89.06 -36.81 -51.18
C MET A 989 -89.62 -38.15 -50.71
N GLU A 990 -89.03 -39.28 -51.13
CA GLU A 990 -89.46 -40.61 -50.70
C GLU A 990 -89.19 -40.83 -49.21
N SER A 991 -88.16 -40.16 -48.68
CA SER A 991 -87.81 -40.16 -47.25
C SER A 991 -88.88 -39.58 -46.33
N LEU A 992 -89.97 -39.01 -46.86
CA LEU A 992 -91.11 -38.51 -46.09
C LEU A 992 -91.99 -39.65 -45.56
N TRP A 993 -92.02 -40.76 -46.29
CA TRP A 993 -92.93 -41.88 -46.05
C TRP A 993 -92.29 -43.02 -45.24
N THR A 994 -90.96 -43.02 -45.16
CA THR A 994 -90.15 -43.76 -44.18
C THR A 994 -90.01 -42.91 -42.93
#